data_AF-A0A9P5H708-F1
#
_entry.id   AF-A0A9P5H708-F1
#
_cell.length_a   1.000
_cell.length_b   1.000
_cell.length_c   1.000
_cell.angle_alpha   90.00
_cell.angle_beta   90.00
_cell.angle_gamma   90.00
#
_symmetry.space_group_name_H-M   'P 1'
#
loop_
_entity.id
_entity.type
_entity.pdbx_description
1 polymer ?
#
loop_
_entity_poly.entity_id
_entity_poly.type
_entity_poly.pdbx_seq_one_letter_code
_entity_poly.pdbx_strand_id
1 'polypeptide(L)'
;MATPPTSLLAALNCRDSVHLVVGTNPLAASRCGQSINAGAHPILIAPEGSELHYSLQKRIDDGQVKWCKKAFEDADLLRLGREEVDNVVDAVFVTSGPRDPMSLHISNLCKRHRIPVNVVDAPQLCTFSLLSSHTDGPLQIGVTTNGRGCKLASRIRREIAALLPANLGPACARLGDVRRRIHSEDQLALDESSLEDSVDQAAHFNRLVTEEDAKNRRIRWLGQVCEYWPLKRLAAITDDDVESILKSYPGSTDPDMKRNPPAEKRVGSIILAGSGPGHPDLLTQATHKAIKAADLILADKLVPAGVLDLIPRRTPVQIARKFPGNAERAQEELLEMALAGVQEGKTVLRLKQGDPFIYGRGGEEVAFFRKHGLGDRVSVLPGITSALSAPLFAAIPPTQRDVADQVLICTGTGKKGKAPTPPEYVPSRTVVFLMALHRIVGLVRELTTPIELEAFAPASEDATTTQSPSLPSPELASQLARESKRILWPGNTPCAVIERASCPDQRVIRTTLEHVAEAIEAEGSRPPGLLVVGSACEFLHTKEKGRTWVVEEGFRGIEVEDFTLGLEKNSPRLKSVQVLVTDEVVDFAKKHATISTEHFLYRGTQGGGPRFPQALATHLNEYLQPHTPITPDMIQCVGAATAMHDILAWGVADPGDGVLTSRPVYGRFELDFGNKSQARVVYADTDAEDCFDETVVERFEEALERSNAEGVKVKMVLIVNPNNPLGKCYPRGTLIKIMQFCQKHRLHLLSDEIYACSVFKTDDPNAVPFTSILSINTADMIDSELLHVTYGLSKDFGAAGLRLGAIVTQSRPVLRAIEGVMRFHNPSGASLAIGTALLEDRLWCRAFVESSRTKLATAHAHVTSGLDEMGVRYLSGSNAGFFVWIDLSPYLPEELNGEANAEFALARKLMDAGVFLHPREEHSLKPGWFRLVYTQDPKTVTEGLRRTKKTRVNMHMH
;
A
#
# COMPACT_ATOMS: atom_id res chain seq x y z
N MET A 1 -38.51 -2.86 -6.02
CA MET A 1 -38.51 -2.97 -4.54
C MET A 1 -38.08 -1.64 -3.97
N ALA A 2 -38.92 -0.99 -3.14
CA ALA A 2 -38.57 0.27 -2.50
C ALA A 2 -37.42 0.07 -1.50
N THR A 3 -36.46 0.99 -1.48
CA THR A 3 -35.35 1.01 -0.53
C THR A 3 -35.92 1.14 0.89
N PRO A 4 -35.52 0.28 1.85
CA PRO A 4 -36.00 0.39 3.22
C PRO A 4 -35.57 1.73 3.85
N PRO A 5 -36.41 2.35 4.69
CA PRO A 5 -36.08 3.60 5.36
C PRO A 5 -34.86 3.43 6.28
N THR A 6 -34.00 4.44 6.31
CA THR A 6 -32.79 4.52 7.13
C THR A 6 -33.10 5.25 8.45
N SER A 7 -32.59 4.74 9.57
CA SER A 7 -32.79 5.39 10.89
C SER A 7 -31.89 6.62 11.02
N LEU A 8 -32.39 7.67 11.69
CA LEU A 8 -31.60 8.81 12.10
C LEU A 8 -30.64 8.42 13.24
N LEU A 9 -29.38 8.82 13.12
CA LEU A 9 -28.39 8.70 14.21
C LEU A 9 -28.35 10.01 14.99
N ALA A 10 -28.61 9.95 16.29
CA ALA A 10 -28.59 11.10 17.18
C ALA A 10 -27.83 10.80 18.47
N ALA A 11 -27.15 11.80 19.02
CA ALA A 11 -26.61 11.79 20.37
C ALA A 11 -27.60 12.53 21.29
N LEU A 12 -27.85 11.96 22.48
CA LEU A 12 -28.76 12.54 23.47
C LEU A 12 -27.94 12.97 24.69
N ASN A 13 -28.15 14.21 25.14
CA ASN A 13 -27.68 14.65 26.45
C ASN A 13 -28.73 14.21 27.49
N CYS A 14 -28.35 13.23 28.32
CA CYS A 14 -29.25 12.67 29.33
C CYS A 14 -28.94 13.14 30.76
N ARG A 15 -28.18 14.25 30.90
CA ARG A 15 -27.84 14.79 32.20
C ARG A 15 -29.10 15.15 32.98
N ASP A 16 -29.21 14.62 34.20
CA ASP A 16 -30.34 14.79 35.12
C ASP A 16 -31.69 14.23 34.59
N SER A 17 -31.71 13.58 33.42
CA SER A 17 -32.89 12.90 32.88
C SER A 17 -33.27 11.69 33.73
N VAL A 18 -34.56 11.38 33.81
CA VAL A 18 -35.05 10.18 34.49
C VAL A 18 -35.31 9.07 33.49
N HIS A 19 -34.55 7.99 33.62
CA HIS A 19 -34.73 6.78 32.79
C HIS A 19 -35.44 5.70 33.59
N LEU A 20 -36.62 5.30 33.16
CA LEU A 20 -37.36 4.21 33.78
C LEU A 20 -36.90 2.86 33.22
N VAL A 21 -36.46 1.96 34.09
CA VAL A 21 -36.04 0.60 33.74
C VAL A 21 -37.01 -0.41 34.34
N VAL A 22 -37.59 -1.26 33.50
CA VAL A 22 -38.53 -2.32 33.90
C VAL A 22 -37.88 -3.68 33.70
N GLY A 23 -37.69 -4.41 34.80
CA GLY A 23 -37.11 -5.76 34.85
C GLY A 23 -35.81 -5.87 35.68
N THR A 24 -35.44 -7.07 36.09
CA THR A 24 -34.40 -7.31 37.12
C THR A 24 -33.15 -8.05 36.65
N ASN A 25 -33.07 -8.34 35.34
CA ASN A 25 -32.05 -9.21 34.75
C ASN A 25 -30.69 -8.50 34.51
N PRO A 26 -29.63 -9.21 34.07
CA PRO A 26 -28.33 -8.58 33.81
C PRO A 26 -28.39 -7.44 32.78
N LEU A 27 -29.34 -7.48 31.85
CA LEU A 27 -29.54 -6.42 30.87
C LEU A 27 -30.09 -5.16 31.53
N ALA A 28 -30.99 -5.28 32.51
CA ALA A 28 -31.46 -4.14 33.31
C ALA A 28 -30.28 -3.46 34.02
N ALA A 29 -29.37 -4.24 34.60
CA ALA A 29 -28.15 -3.71 35.19
C ALA A 29 -27.27 -2.96 34.17
N SER A 30 -27.17 -3.47 32.94
CA SER A 30 -26.46 -2.82 31.84
C SER A 30 -27.14 -1.50 31.42
N ARG A 31 -28.47 -1.46 31.34
CA ARG A 31 -29.24 -0.24 31.01
C ARG A 31 -29.14 0.83 32.10
N CYS A 32 -29.18 0.43 33.37
CA CYS A 32 -28.89 1.35 34.47
C CYS A 32 -27.47 1.91 34.37
N GLY A 33 -26.46 1.05 34.12
CA GLY A 33 -25.08 1.48 33.94
C GLY A 33 -24.88 2.44 32.76
N GLN A 34 -25.51 2.18 31.62
CA GLN A 34 -25.49 3.07 30.45
C GLN A 34 -26.16 4.41 30.75
N SER A 35 -27.29 4.39 31.46
CA SER A 35 -28.00 5.60 31.87
C SER A 35 -27.15 6.47 32.78
N ILE A 36 -26.51 5.87 33.80
CA ILE A 36 -25.59 6.55 34.72
C ILE A 36 -24.40 7.16 33.94
N ASN A 37 -23.78 6.39 33.04
CA ASN A 37 -22.66 6.88 32.24
C ASN A 37 -23.05 8.03 31.30
N ALA A 38 -24.32 8.12 30.91
CA ALA A 38 -24.87 9.22 30.13
C ALA A 38 -25.34 10.41 30.98
N GLY A 39 -25.24 10.32 32.32
CA GLY A 39 -25.65 11.37 33.26
C GLY A 39 -27.10 11.29 33.75
N ALA A 40 -27.84 10.23 33.40
CA ALA A 40 -29.25 10.06 33.76
C ALA A 40 -29.43 9.37 35.13
N HIS A 41 -30.58 9.59 35.76
CA HIS A 41 -31.01 8.94 36.99
C HIS A 41 -31.93 7.74 36.66
N PRO A 42 -31.42 6.50 36.72
CA PRO A 42 -32.25 5.33 36.49
C PRO A 42 -33.19 5.07 37.68
N ILE A 43 -34.48 4.90 37.38
CA ILE A 43 -35.48 4.38 38.31
C ILE A 43 -35.84 2.96 37.88
N LEU A 44 -35.63 2.00 38.78
CA LEU A 44 -36.00 0.61 38.57
C LEU A 44 -37.41 0.36 39.09
N ILE A 45 -38.28 -0.20 38.25
CA ILE A 45 -39.57 -0.78 38.68
C ILE A 45 -39.43 -2.31 38.68
N ALA A 46 -39.57 -2.88 39.87
CA ALA A 46 -39.69 -4.33 40.07
C ALA A 46 -40.35 -4.62 41.44
N PRO A 47 -41.22 -5.64 41.56
CA PRO A 47 -41.83 -6.03 42.84
C PRO A 47 -40.79 -6.35 43.93
N GLU A 48 -41.11 -6.10 45.21
CA GLU A 48 -40.19 -6.30 46.35
C GLU A 48 -39.60 -7.71 46.46
N GLY A 49 -40.35 -8.75 46.03
CA GLY A 49 -39.89 -10.15 46.02
C GLY A 49 -39.09 -10.58 44.79
N SER A 50 -38.70 -9.65 43.91
CA SER A 50 -38.00 -9.97 42.67
C SER A 50 -36.52 -10.24 42.92
N GLU A 51 -35.98 -11.32 42.34
CA GLU A 51 -34.55 -11.60 42.37
C GLU A 51 -33.79 -10.59 41.48
N LEU A 52 -32.96 -9.75 42.11
CA LEU A 52 -32.15 -8.74 41.45
C LEU A 52 -30.78 -9.31 41.08
N HIS A 53 -30.33 -9.05 39.86
CA HIS A 53 -28.96 -9.35 39.48
C HIS A 53 -27.96 -8.59 40.37
N TYR A 54 -26.86 -9.23 40.77
CA TYR A 54 -25.91 -8.68 41.77
C TYR A 54 -25.40 -7.26 41.42
N SER A 55 -25.14 -6.99 40.14
CA SER A 55 -24.63 -5.67 39.70
C SER A 55 -25.69 -4.58 39.72
N LEU A 56 -26.98 -4.93 39.69
CA LEU A 56 -28.10 -4.03 39.89
C LEU A 56 -28.30 -3.76 41.38
N GLN A 57 -28.25 -4.80 42.21
CA GLN A 57 -28.31 -4.67 43.68
C GLN A 57 -27.22 -3.75 44.21
N LYS A 58 -25.96 -3.97 43.79
CA LYS A 58 -24.83 -3.12 44.17
C LYS A 58 -25.07 -1.64 43.86
N ARG A 59 -25.64 -1.31 42.70
CA ARG A 59 -25.91 0.07 42.31
C ARG A 59 -27.06 0.70 43.10
N ILE A 60 -28.02 -0.10 43.56
CA ILE A 60 -29.08 0.35 44.47
C ILE A 60 -28.47 0.64 45.85
N ASP A 61 -27.61 -0.26 46.35
CA ASP A 61 -26.92 -0.10 47.63
C ASP A 61 -25.98 1.13 47.63
N ASP A 62 -25.29 1.35 46.50
CA ASP A 62 -24.44 2.52 46.25
C ASP A 62 -25.25 3.82 46.03
N GLY A 63 -26.59 3.76 46.08
CA GLY A 63 -27.49 4.90 45.90
C GLY A 63 -27.60 5.45 44.48
N GLN A 64 -27.06 4.74 43.48
CA GLN A 64 -27.02 5.17 42.08
C GLN A 64 -28.31 4.87 41.30
N VAL A 65 -29.12 3.93 41.78
CA VAL A 65 -30.39 3.50 41.15
C VAL A 65 -31.49 3.56 42.21
N LYS A 66 -32.58 4.29 41.91
CA LYS A 66 -33.75 4.30 42.80
C LYS A 66 -34.65 3.10 42.49
N TRP A 67 -34.88 2.23 43.46
CA TRP A 67 -35.76 1.08 43.28
C TRP A 67 -37.17 1.35 43.82
N CYS A 68 -38.14 1.42 42.90
CA CYS A 68 -39.57 1.41 43.19
C CYS A 68 -40.05 -0.03 43.29
N LYS A 69 -40.20 -0.51 44.53
CA LYS A 69 -40.55 -1.89 44.91
C LYS A 69 -42.02 -2.25 44.62
N LYS A 70 -42.48 -2.08 43.38
CA LYS A 70 -43.86 -2.35 42.96
C LYS A 70 -43.92 -2.88 41.52
N ALA A 71 -45.10 -3.33 41.10
CA ALA A 71 -45.37 -3.59 39.69
C ALA A 71 -45.55 -2.28 38.92
N PHE A 72 -45.35 -2.33 37.60
CA PHE A 72 -45.56 -1.17 36.73
C PHE A 72 -47.04 -0.77 36.69
N GLU A 73 -47.31 0.53 36.85
CA GLU A 73 -48.63 1.15 36.69
C GLU A 73 -48.54 2.24 35.61
N ASP A 74 -49.60 2.43 34.81
CA ASP A 74 -49.61 3.41 33.70
C ASP A 74 -49.21 4.83 34.14
N ALA A 75 -49.58 5.22 35.36
CA ALA A 75 -49.26 6.52 35.92
C ALA A 75 -47.78 6.72 36.27
N ASP A 76 -46.98 5.65 36.34
CA ASP A 76 -45.55 5.74 36.63
C ASP A 76 -44.79 6.52 35.55
N LEU A 77 -45.23 6.42 34.30
CA LEU A 77 -44.66 7.19 33.19
C LEU A 77 -44.86 8.70 33.34
N LEU A 78 -45.85 9.13 34.13
CA LEU A 78 -46.27 10.52 34.29
C LEU A 78 -46.06 11.07 35.71
N ARG A 79 -45.47 10.28 36.61
CA ARG A 79 -45.24 10.67 38.02
C ARG A 79 -43.80 10.51 38.48
N LEU A 80 -43.02 9.66 37.82
CA LEU A 80 -41.67 9.33 38.27
C LEU A 80 -40.59 10.17 37.58
N GLY A 81 -40.95 10.94 36.56
CA GLY A 81 -40.05 11.86 35.90
C GLY A 81 -39.71 13.07 36.75
N ARG A 82 -38.93 13.98 36.15
CA ARG A 82 -38.53 15.24 36.77
C ARG A 82 -39.61 16.31 36.63
N GLU A 83 -39.67 17.23 37.60
CA GLU A 83 -40.71 18.27 37.65
C GLU A 83 -40.71 19.16 36.40
N GLU A 84 -39.53 19.43 35.82
CA GLU A 84 -39.33 20.25 34.62
C GLU A 84 -40.06 19.74 33.36
N VAL A 85 -40.47 18.47 33.34
CA VAL A 85 -41.21 17.85 32.23
C VAL A 85 -42.55 17.29 32.71
N ASP A 86 -43.17 17.97 33.68
CA ASP A 86 -44.46 17.59 34.28
C ASP A 86 -44.46 16.18 34.89
N ASN A 87 -43.31 15.76 35.45
CA ASN A 87 -43.07 14.44 36.04
C ASN A 87 -43.17 13.28 35.03
N VAL A 88 -43.08 13.56 33.72
CA VAL A 88 -43.01 12.54 32.67
C VAL A 88 -41.59 11.96 32.60
N VAL A 89 -41.46 10.63 32.51
CA VAL A 89 -40.14 9.99 32.38
C VAL A 89 -39.54 10.24 31.00
N ASP A 90 -38.23 10.50 30.94
CA ASP A 90 -37.55 10.92 29.70
C ASP A 90 -37.27 9.74 28.75
N ALA A 91 -37.09 8.52 29.28
CA ALA A 91 -36.96 7.30 28.47
C ALA A 91 -37.35 6.05 29.26
N VAL A 92 -37.78 5.01 28.54
CA VAL A 92 -38.17 3.72 29.13
C VAL A 92 -37.38 2.57 28.52
N PHE A 93 -36.79 1.72 29.36
CA PHE A 93 -36.11 0.50 28.98
C PHE A 93 -36.84 -0.71 29.54
N VAL A 94 -37.42 -1.52 28.66
CA VAL A 94 -38.09 -2.77 29.02
C VAL A 94 -37.15 -3.94 28.74
N THR A 95 -36.78 -4.64 29.80
CA THR A 95 -35.82 -5.76 29.73
C THR A 95 -36.48 -7.12 29.81
N SER A 96 -37.81 -7.16 29.97
CA SER A 96 -38.64 -8.33 29.72
C SER A 96 -38.72 -8.61 28.22
N GLY A 97 -38.58 -9.88 27.82
CA GLY A 97 -38.63 -10.26 26.40
C GLY A 97 -39.98 -9.99 25.72
N PRO A 98 -40.10 -10.18 24.39
CA PRO A 98 -41.30 -9.88 23.61
C PRO A 98 -42.54 -10.70 23.96
N ARG A 99 -42.38 -11.79 24.74
CA ARG A 99 -43.46 -12.68 25.16
C ARG A 99 -44.20 -12.18 26.39
N ASP A 100 -43.68 -11.17 27.08
CA ASP A 100 -44.35 -10.52 28.20
C ASP A 100 -45.43 -9.56 27.65
N PRO A 101 -46.73 -9.80 27.94
CA PRO A 101 -47.82 -8.92 27.51
C PRO A 101 -47.61 -7.46 27.96
N MET A 102 -46.90 -7.26 29.07
CA MET A 102 -46.60 -5.94 29.61
C MET A 102 -45.67 -5.14 28.69
N SER A 103 -44.76 -5.78 27.95
CA SER A 103 -43.83 -5.10 27.03
C SER A 103 -44.55 -4.39 25.89
N LEU A 104 -45.61 -5.00 25.35
CA LEU A 104 -46.45 -4.39 24.30
C LEU A 104 -47.28 -3.24 24.87
N HIS A 105 -47.84 -3.43 26.07
CA HIS A 105 -48.62 -2.40 26.76
C HIS A 105 -47.78 -1.14 27.05
N ILE A 106 -46.62 -1.31 27.69
CA ILE A 106 -45.67 -0.22 27.98
C ILE A 106 -45.23 0.48 26.68
N SER A 107 -44.89 -0.26 25.62
CA SER A 107 -44.50 0.31 24.33
C SER A 107 -45.60 1.20 23.73
N ASN A 108 -46.85 0.73 23.73
CA ASN A 108 -47.98 1.49 23.20
C ASN A 108 -48.27 2.73 24.02
N LEU A 109 -48.19 2.63 25.36
CA LEU A 109 -48.38 3.75 26.26
C LEU A 109 -47.29 4.82 26.05
N CYS A 110 -46.03 4.40 25.97
CA CYS A 110 -44.91 5.30 25.67
C CYS A 110 -45.10 6.02 24.33
N LYS A 111 -45.51 5.31 23.27
CA LYS A 111 -45.81 5.91 21.95
C LYS A 111 -46.93 6.94 22.02
N ARG A 112 -47.99 6.69 22.80
CA ARG A 112 -49.10 7.66 23.00
C ARG A 112 -48.63 8.92 23.69
N HIS A 113 -47.75 8.79 24.69
CA HIS A 113 -47.21 9.92 25.45
C HIS A 113 -45.93 10.52 24.84
N ARG A 114 -45.50 10.04 23.66
CA ARG A 114 -44.26 10.46 22.97
C ARG A 114 -42.98 10.23 23.78
N ILE A 115 -42.99 9.22 24.64
CA ILE A 115 -41.85 8.83 25.47
C ILE A 115 -40.98 7.84 24.66
N PRO A 116 -39.66 8.09 24.50
CA PRO A 116 -38.72 7.14 23.92
C PRO A 116 -38.73 5.79 24.67
N VAL A 117 -38.89 4.68 23.95
CA VAL A 117 -38.93 3.33 24.52
C VAL A 117 -38.02 2.37 23.77
N ASN A 118 -37.25 1.57 24.52
CA ASN A 118 -36.44 0.47 24.01
C ASN A 118 -36.87 -0.84 24.69
N VAL A 119 -37.21 -1.84 23.87
CA VAL A 119 -37.64 -3.17 24.32
C VAL A 119 -36.64 -4.20 23.79
N VAL A 120 -36.12 -5.05 24.67
CA VAL A 120 -35.15 -6.08 24.29
C VAL A 120 -35.74 -7.07 23.28
N ASP A 121 -34.94 -7.46 22.28
CA ASP A 121 -35.28 -8.44 21.24
C ASP A 121 -36.60 -8.16 20.48
N ALA A 122 -37.09 -6.92 20.53
CA ALA A 122 -38.33 -6.49 19.90
C ALA A 122 -38.18 -5.13 19.19
N PRO A 123 -37.41 -5.03 18.09
CA PRO A 123 -37.20 -3.78 17.36
C PRO A 123 -38.50 -3.08 16.94
N GLN A 124 -39.55 -3.84 16.61
CA GLN A 124 -40.87 -3.34 16.26
C GLN A 124 -41.60 -2.61 17.40
N LEU A 125 -41.21 -2.87 18.65
CA LEU A 125 -41.76 -2.22 19.84
C LEU A 125 -40.92 -1.00 20.28
N CYS A 126 -39.74 -0.81 19.68
CA CYS A 126 -38.86 0.29 20.02
C CYS A 126 -39.23 1.56 19.25
N THR A 127 -39.00 2.72 19.84
CA THR A 127 -38.94 4.01 19.13
C THR A 127 -37.50 4.49 18.91
N PHE A 128 -36.53 3.89 19.60
CA PHE A 128 -35.10 4.10 19.37
C PHE A 128 -34.30 2.81 19.58
N SER A 129 -33.12 2.73 18.97
CA SER A 129 -32.18 1.62 19.09
C SER A 129 -30.85 2.07 19.64
N LEU A 130 -30.23 1.26 20.49
CA LEU A 130 -28.89 1.52 21.00
C LEU A 130 -27.82 1.07 20.00
N LEU A 131 -26.81 1.92 19.78
CA LEU A 131 -25.76 1.71 18.81
C LEU A 131 -24.65 0.80 19.35
N SER A 132 -23.87 0.20 18.44
CA SER A 132 -22.57 -0.36 18.83
C SER A 132 -21.59 0.78 19.04
N SER A 133 -21.37 1.17 20.30
CA SER A 133 -20.55 2.33 20.64
C SER A 133 -19.13 1.97 21.05
N HIS A 134 -18.20 2.87 20.70
CA HIS A 134 -16.85 2.98 21.25
C HIS A 134 -16.71 4.36 21.90
N THR A 135 -16.11 4.39 23.09
CA THR A 135 -15.92 5.61 23.88
C THR A 135 -14.47 5.68 24.32
N ASP A 136 -13.81 6.80 24.05
CA ASP A 136 -12.47 7.16 24.51
C ASP A 136 -12.50 8.61 25.03
N GLY A 137 -12.66 8.78 26.34
CA GLY A 137 -12.93 10.09 26.94
C GLY A 137 -14.16 10.78 26.32
N PRO A 138 -14.05 12.04 25.85
CA PRO A 138 -15.16 12.75 25.20
C PRO A 138 -15.42 12.30 23.74
N LEU A 139 -14.56 11.46 23.16
CA LEU A 139 -14.79 10.92 21.81
C LEU A 139 -15.72 9.71 21.88
N GLN A 140 -16.82 9.78 21.14
CA GLN A 140 -17.77 8.67 21.00
C GLN A 140 -18.03 8.35 19.53
N ILE A 141 -18.08 7.07 19.19
CA ILE A 141 -18.39 6.57 17.85
C ILE A 141 -19.49 5.52 17.96
N GLY A 142 -20.61 5.71 17.24
CA GLY A 142 -21.71 4.76 17.18
C GLY A 142 -21.85 4.12 15.80
N VAL A 143 -21.99 2.80 15.74
CA VAL A 143 -22.21 2.04 14.50
C VAL A 143 -23.55 1.30 14.57
N THR A 144 -24.38 1.42 13.51
CA THR A 144 -25.63 0.67 13.33
C THR A 144 -25.68 -0.02 11.97
N THR A 145 -26.41 -1.13 11.91
CA THR A 145 -26.79 -1.82 10.66
C THR A 145 -28.31 -1.79 10.45
N ASN A 146 -29.01 -0.81 11.05
CA ASN A 146 -30.47 -0.73 11.08
C ASN A 146 -31.12 -2.06 11.52
N GLY A 147 -30.52 -2.70 12.53
CA GLY A 147 -31.00 -3.98 13.09
C GLY A 147 -30.70 -5.23 12.26
N ARG A 148 -30.02 -5.15 11.11
CA ARG A 148 -29.79 -6.29 10.20
C ARG A 148 -28.53 -7.12 10.49
N GLY A 149 -27.63 -6.63 11.34
CA GLY A 149 -26.36 -7.32 11.62
C GLY A 149 -25.63 -6.78 12.85
N CYS A 150 -26.06 -7.18 14.05
CA CYS A 150 -25.46 -6.72 15.32
C CYS A 150 -23.98 -7.12 15.45
N LYS A 151 -23.63 -8.36 15.04
CA LYS A 151 -22.23 -8.83 15.04
C LYS A 151 -21.36 -8.06 14.03
N LEU A 152 -21.93 -7.67 12.90
CA LEU A 152 -21.24 -6.88 11.87
C LEU A 152 -21.00 -5.45 12.36
N ALA A 153 -22.00 -4.79 12.96
CA ALA A 153 -21.84 -3.47 13.58
C ALA A 153 -20.71 -3.46 14.62
N SER A 154 -20.63 -4.51 15.45
CA SER A 154 -19.56 -4.67 16.44
C SER A 154 -18.17 -4.90 15.83
N ARG A 155 -18.08 -5.61 14.70
CA ARG A 155 -16.82 -5.79 13.95
C ARG A 155 -16.37 -4.47 13.33
N ILE A 156 -17.25 -3.76 12.62
CA ILE A 156 -16.95 -2.46 11.99
C ILE A 156 -16.46 -1.47 13.04
N ARG A 157 -17.15 -1.38 14.18
CA ARG A 157 -16.71 -0.55 15.32
C ARG A 157 -15.29 -0.91 15.78
N ARG A 158 -14.94 -2.20 15.88
CA ARG A 158 -13.58 -2.63 16.29
C ARG A 158 -12.51 -2.23 15.27
N GLU A 159 -12.81 -2.33 13.97
CA GLU A 159 -11.89 -1.92 12.90
C GLU A 159 -11.70 -0.39 12.89
N ILE A 160 -12.78 0.38 13.05
CA ILE A 160 -12.70 1.86 13.20
C ILE A 160 -11.86 2.22 14.43
N ALA A 161 -12.13 1.62 15.58
CA ALA A 161 -11.38 1.90 16.81
C ALA A 161 -9.88 1.55 16.68
N ALA A 162 -9.53 0.49 15.94
CA ALA A 162 -8.14 0.10 15.71
C ALA A 162 -7.37 1.05 14.78
N LEU A 163 -8.07 1.80 13.92
CA LEU A 163 -7.46 2.78 13.01
C LEU A 163 -7.22 4.15 13.67
N LEU A 164 -7.89 4.44 14.77
CA LEU A 164 -7.71 5.71 15.49
C LEU A 164 -6.34 5.75 16.18
N PRO A 165 -5.62 6.89 16.13
CA PRO A 165 -4.38 7.05 16.87
C PRO A 165 -4.60 6.85 18.37
N ALA A 166 -3.63 6.22 19.04
CA ALA A 166 -3.61 6.15 20.50
C ALA A 166 -3.63 7.57 21.10
N ASN A 167 -4.38 7.75 22.20
CA ASN A 167 -4.54 9.01 22.94
C ASN A 167 -5.38 10.11 22.24
N LEU A 168 -6.19 9.77 21.24
CA LEU A 168 -7.06 10.74 20.59
C LEU A 168 -8.17 11.26 21.53
N GLY A 169 -8.79 10.42 22.36
CA GLY A 169 -9.76 10.85 23.37
C GLY A 169 -9.21 11.89 24.36
N PRO A 170 -8.06 11.63 25.01
CA PRO A 170 -7.35 12.62 25.82
C PRO A 170 -7.02 13.92 25.06
N ALA A 171 -6.65 13.85 23.78
CA ALA A 171 -6.41 15.05 22.98
C ALA A 171 -7.69 15.84 22.72
N CYS A 172 -8.84 15.19 22.48
CA CYS A 172 -10.14 15.85 22.38
C CYS A 172 -10.50 16.60 23.67
N ALA A 173 -10.22 16.01 24.84
CA ALA A 173 -10.42 16.67 26.13
C ALA A 173 -9.53 17.90 26.28
N ARG A 174 -8.22 17.77 26.03
CA ARG A 174 -7.25 18.87 26.10
C ARG A 174 -7.61 20.03 25.19
N LEU A 175 -7.96 19.76 23.93
CA LEU A 175 -8.38 20.81 22.99
C LEU A 175 -9.68 21.49 23.46
N GLY A 176 -10.60 20.75 24.08
CA GLY A 176 -11.79 21.30 24.73
C GLY A 176 -11.46 22.20 25.93
N ASP A 177 -10.47 21.82 26.76
CA ASP A 177 -9.99 22.61 27.89
C ASP A 177 -9.30 23.89 27.44
N VAL A 178 -8.49 23.82 26.39
CA VAL A 178 -7.88 25.01 25.76
C VAL A 178 -8.95 25.96 25.27
N ARG A 179 -10.01 25.44 24.63
CA ARG A 179 -11.16 26.26 24.21
C ARG A 179 -11.81 26.97 25.41
N ARG A 180 -12.12 26.22 26.48
CA ARG A 180 -12.70 26.77 27.72
C ARG A 180 -11.80 27.83 28.36
N ARG A 181 -10.50 27.57 28.41
CA ARG A 181 -9.50 28.47 28.97
C ARG A 181 -9.42 29.78 28.19
N ILE A 182 -9.40 29.71 26.86
CA ILE A 182 -9.47 30.90 26.00
C ILE A 182 -10.76 31.69 26.29
N HIS A 183 -11.91 31.02 26.39
CA HIS A 183 -13.18 31.67 26.73
C HIS A 183 -13.12 32.36 28.12
N SER A 184 -12.50 31.74 29.12
CA SER A 184 -12.38 32.29 30.48
C SER A 184 -11.37 33.44 30.60
N GLU A 185 -10.23 33.34 29.90
CA GLU A 185 -9.17 34.36 29.92
C GLU A 185 -9.58 35.62 29.16
N ASP A 186 -10.37 35.46 28.09
CA ASP A 186 -10.80 36.57 27.24
C ASP A 186 -12.08 37.27 27.77
N GLN A 187 -12.57 36.91 28.97
CA GLN A 187 -13.80 37.43 29.63
C GLN A 187 -14.99 37.58 28.66
N LEU A 188 -15.30 36.54 27.91
CA LEU A 188 -16.55 36.48 27.16
C LEU A 188 -17.68 36.13 28.13
N ALA A 189 -18.64 37.04 28.29
CA ALA A 189 -19.89 36.73 28.98
C ALA A 189 -20.50 35.48 28.36
N LEU A 190 -20.90 34.51 29.19
CA LEU A 190 -21.54 33.27 28.77
C LEU A 190 -22.87 33.60 28.09
N ASP A 191 -22.85 33.69 26.76
CA ASP A 191 -24.05 33.65 25.94
C ASP A 191 -24.13 32.25 25.31
N GLU A 192 -24.79 31.34 26.04
CA GLU A 192 -25.03 29.95 25.63
C GLU A 192 -25.91 29.83 24.38
N SER A 193 -26.47 30.94 23.87
CA SER A 193 -27.29 31.00 22.66
C SER A 193 -26.51 30.91 21.34
N SER A 194 -25.17 30.93 21.38
CA SER A 194 -24.32 30.87 20.17
C SER A 194 -23.92 29.46 19.74
N LEU A 195 -24.49 28.41 20.36
CA LEU A 195 -24.10 27.01 20.16
C LEU A 195 -24.97 26.23 19.17
N GLU A 196 -26.02 26.82 18.60
CA GLU A 196 -26.86 26.17 17.59
C GLU A 196 -26.93 27.03 16.32
N ASP A 197 -26.20 26.59 15.28
CA ASP A 197 -26.58 26.62 13.86
C ASP A 197 -25.35 26.42 12.96
N SER A 198 -24.86 25.18 12.88
CA SER A 198 -23.69 24.82 12.07
C SER A 198 -24.04 23.86 10.92
N VAL A 199 -24.92 24.31 10.00
CA VAL A 199 -24.96 23.77 8.63
C VAL A 199 -25.17 24.89 7.59
N ASP A 200 -25.85 26.00 7.91
CA ASP A 200 -26.22 27.03 6.90
C ASP A 200 -25.46 28.38 6.95
N GLN A 201 -24.52 28.61 7.88
CA GLN A 201 -23.84 29.92 8.01
C GLN A 201 -22.48 30.08 7.29
N ALA A 202 -22.27 29.46 6.13
CA ALA A 202 -21.07 29.74 5.32
C ALA A 202 -21.00 31.21 4.83
N ALA A 203 -22.12 31.94 4.82
CA ALA A 203 -22.20 33.31 4.31
C ALA A 203 -21.98 34.41 5.38
N HIS A 204 -22.18 34.12 6.67
CA HIS A 204 -22.11 35.14 7.74
C HIS A 204 -20.77 35.24 8.48
N PHE A 205 -19.83 34.32 8.22
CA PHE A 205 -18.48 34.36 8.78
C PHE A 205 -17.60 35.50 8.21
N ASN A 206 -18.12 36.29 7.26
CA ASN A 206 -17.44 37.35 6.50
C ASN A 206 -17.93 38.77 6.85
N ARG A 207 -18.21 39.07 8.13
CA ARG A 207 -18.38 40.46 8.58
C ARG A 207 -17.03 41.07 8.99
N LEU A 208 -16.84 42.36 8.65
CA LEU A 208 -15.63 43.15 8.96
C LEU A 208 -15.31 43.15 10.46
N VAL A 209 -14.02 42.94 10.76
CA VAL A 209 -13.41 43.03 12.10
C VAL A 209 -13.38 44.49 12.54
N THR A 210 -14.05 44.82 13.63
CA THR A 210 -13.88 46.11 14.34
C THR A 210 -12.92 45.93 15.52
N GLU A 211 -12.45 47.00 16.17
CA GLU A 211 -11.44 46.90 17.25
C GLU A 211 -11.89 46.01 18.44
N GLU A 212 -13.19 45.75 18.61
CA GLU A 212 -13.73 44.82 19.61
C GLU A 212 -13.46 43.32 19.28
N ASP A 213 -13.15 42.98 18.02
CA ASP A 213 -13.00 41.58 17.53
C ASP A 213 -11.61 40.95 17.74
N ALA A 214 -10.64 41.70 18.27
CA ALA A 214 -9.30 41.17 18.57
C ALA A 214 -9.34 40.00 19.57
N LYS A 215 -10.37 39.95 20.42
CA LYS A 215 -10.60 38.94 21.45
C LYS A 215 -10.95 37.55 20.88
N ASN A 216 -11.51 37.45 19.67
CA ASN A 216 -11.98 36.18 19.08
C ASN A 216 -10.92 35.44 18.22
N ARG A 217 -9.64 35.83 18.29
CA ARG A 217 -8.58 35.30 17.41
C ARG A 217 -8.07 33.91 17.82
N ARG A 218 -7.93 33.65 19.12
CA ARG A 218 -7.42 32.38 19.67
C ARG A 218 -8.41 31.22 19.47
N ILE A 219 -9.71 31.48 19.63
CA ILE A 219 -10.80 30.52 19.33
C ILE A 219 -10.79 30.12 17.85
N ARG A 220 -10.67 31.09 16.93
CA ARG A 220 -10.57 30.82 15.49
C ARG A 220 -9.35 29.98 15.12
N TRP A 221 -8.21 30.24 15.76
CA TRP A 221 -6.99 29.44 15.56
C TRP A 221 -7.16 28.00 16.03
N LEU A 222 -7.76 27.79 17.21
CA LEU A 222 -8.01 26.44 17.72
C LEU A 222 -8.92 25.63 16.77
N GLY A 223 -9.93 26.28 16.19
CA GLY A 223 -10.77 25.69 15.14
C GLY A 223 -9.96 25.23 13.92
N GLN A 224 -8.99 26.03 13.47
CA GLN A 224 -8.11 25.68 12.35
C GLN A 224 -7.17 24.52 12.66
N VAL A 225 -6.66 24.42 13.89
CA VAL A 225 -5.83 23.28 14.30
C VAL A 225 -6.64 21.99 14.25
N CYS A 226 -7.86 22.01 14.80
CA CYS A 226 -8.74 20.85 14.79
C CYS A 226 -9.17 20.43 13.37
N GLU A 227 -9.34 21.39 12.46
CA GLU A 227 -9.80 21.14 11.08
C GLU A 227 -8.67 20.64 10.17
N TYR A 228 -7.43 21.15 10.34
CA TYR A 228 -6.38 20.98 9.33
C TYR A 228 -5.17 20.14 9.79
N TRP A 229 -5.01 19.84 11.08
CA TRP A 229 -3.93 18.94 11.51
C TRP A 229 -4.29 17.46 11.38
N PRO A 230 -3.34 16.60 10.96
CA PRO A 230 -3.55 15.16 10.96
C PRO A 230 -3.89 14.63 12.36
N LEU A 231 -4.82 13.67 12.46
CA LEU A 231 -5.26 13.10 13.73
C LEU A 231 -4.11 12.54 14.59
N LYS A 232 -3.09 11.96 13.97
CA LYS A 232 -1.88 11.46 14.68
C LYS A 232 -1.09 12.59 15.35
N ARG A 233 -1.10 13.79 14.77
CA ARG A 233 -0.43 14.97 15.32
C ARG A 233 -1.25 15.57 16.46
N LEU A 234 -2.57 15.64 16.31
CA LEU A 234 -3.47 16.07 17.38
C LEU A 234 -3.38 15.13 18.60
N ALA A 235 -3.36 13.82 18.38
CA ALA A 235 -3.24 12.83 19.45
C ALA A 235 -1.92 12.90 20.23
N ALA A 236 -0.84 13.38 19.58
CA ALA A 236 0.48 13.51 20.17
C ALA A 236 0.74 14.89 20.82
N ILE A 237 -0.21 15.82 20.77
CA ILE A 237 -0.01 17.17 21.30
C ILE A 237 0.09 17.14 22.83
N THR A 238 1.15 17.75 23.36
CA THR A 238 1.38 17.91 24.80
C THR A 238 0.88 19.26 25.30
N ASP A 239 0.72 19.42 26.61
CA ASP A 239 0.34 20.71 27.21
C ASP A 239 1.41 21.79 26.97
N ASP A 240 2.70 21.40 26.96
CA ASP A 240 3.81 22.28 26.63
C ASP A 240 3.80 22.73 25.16
N ASP A 241 3.43 21.84 24.23
CA ASP A 241 3.27 22.19 22.81
C ASP A 241 2.14 23.21 22.64
N VAL A 242 0.99 22.98 23.30
CA VAL A 242 -0.14 23.90 23.30
C VAL A 242 0.29 25.27 23.84
N GLU A 243 1.03 25.30 24.94
CA GLU A 243 1.45 26.55 25.57
C GLU A 243 2.52 27.30 24.75
N SER A 244 3.46 26.59 24.13
CA SER A 244 4.44 27.14 23.18
C SER A 244 3.76 27.72 21.94
N ILE A 245 2.71 27.06 21.43
CA ILE A 245 1.99 27.54 20.26
C ILE A 245 1.09 28.75 20.59
N LEU A 246 0.50 28.78 21.79
CA LEU A 246 -0.21 29.96 22.29
C LEU A 246 0.72 31.15 22.55
N LYS A 247 1.96 30.90 23.03
CA LYS A 247 2.99 31.93 23.27
C LYS A 247 3.65 32.48 22.00
N SER A 248 3.77 31.67 20.95
CA SER A 248 4.37 32.06 19.66
C SER A 248 3.46 32.93 18.79
N TYR A 249 2.25 33.26 19.26
CA TYR A 249 1.41 34.32 18.69
C TYR A 249 1.82 35.69 19.26
N PRO A 250 2.22 36.67 18.43
CA PRO A 250 2.80 37.92 18.91
C PRO A 250 1.76 38.77 19.63
N GLY A 251 1.95 38.90 20.95
CA GLY A 251 1.27 39.85 21.82
C GLY A 251 2.16 40.49 22.89
N SER A 252 3.44 40.11 22.98
CA SER A 252 4.40 40.79 23.85
C SER A 252 5.78 40.78 23.20
N THR A 253 6.23 41.94 22.75
CA THR A 253 7.60 42.20 22.33
C THR A 253 8.53 42.13 23.54
N ASP A 254 9.49 41.20 23.54
CA ASP A 254 10.66 41.29 24.41
C ASP A 254 11.93 41.36 23.52
N PRO A 255 12.71 42.45 23.59
CA PRO A 255 13.82 42.68 22.68
C PRO A 255 15.14 42.25 23.33
N ASP A 256 15.47 40.95 23.34
CA ASP A 256 16.89 40.58 23.47
C ASP A 256 17.19 39.18 22.93
N MET A 257 17.76 39.12 21.72
CA MET A 257 18.50 37.94 21.26
C MET A 257 19.79 38.38 20.57
N LYS A 258 20.89 38.16 21.28
CA LYS A 258 22.26 38.50 20.87
C LYS A 258 22.70 37.72 19.63
N ARG A 259 23.28 38.46 18.68
CA ARG A 259 23.90 37.98 17.42
C ARG A 259 25.28 37.37 17.66
N ASN A 260 25.58 36.25 17.00
CA ASN A 260 26.95 35.80 16.72
C ASN A 260 27.41 36.29 15.32
N PRO A 261 28.73 36.44 15.08
CA PRO A 261 29.29 37.08 13.88
C PRO A 261 29.44 36.11 12.67
N PRO A 262 29.70 36.62 11.45
CA PRO A 262 29.29 35.98 10.21
C PRO A 262 30.35 35.03 9.63
N ALA A 263 29.91 33.83 9.23
CA ALA A 263 30.56 33.05 8.17
C ALA A 263 30.06 33.54 6.80
N GLU A 264 30.90 33.41 5.76
CA GLU A 264 30.62 33.88 4.39
C GLU A 264 29.18 33.58 3.94
N LYS A 265 28.41 34.64 3.64
CA LYS A 265 26.98 34.54 3.30
C LYS A 265 26.79 33.82 1.97
N ARG A 266 26.54 32.51 2.01
CA ARG A 266 25.91 31.79 0.90
C ARG A 266 24.48 32.32 0.75
N VAL A 267 24.18 32.91 -0.40
CA VAL A 267 22.79 33.22 -0.79
C VAL A 267 22.11 31.92 -1.23
N GLY A 268 20.88 31.71 -0.81
CA GLY A 268 20.08 30.50 -1.07
C GLY A 268 19.47 30.46 -2.47
N SER A 269 18.41 29.66 -2.64
CA SER A 269 17.68 29.51 -3.90
C SER A 269 16.17 29.34 -3.68
N ILE A 270 15.37 29.58 -4.73
CA ILE A 270 13.91 29.44 -4.70
C ILE A 270 13.50 28.39 -5.73
N ILE A 271 12.69 27.43 -5.30
CA ILE A 271 12.08 26.44 -6.17
C ILE A 271 10.57 26.68 -6.15
N LEU A 272 9.99 27.10 -7.26
CA LEU A 272 8.55 27.20 -7.45
C LEU A 272 8.04 25.90 -8.06
N ALA A 273 7.21 25.14 -7.35
CA ALA A 273 6.83 23.79 -7.79
C ALA A 273 5.32 23.54 -7.73
N GLY A 274 4.82 22.81 -8.72
CA GLY A 274 3.45 22.32 -8.75
C GLY A 274 3.29 21.01 -7.97
N SER A 275 2.27 20.93 -7.12
CA SER A 275 1.95 19.75 -6.32
C SER A 275 1.06 18.74 -7.04
N GLY A 276 0.55 19.06 -8.23
CA GLY A 276 -0.52 18.29 -8.86
C GLY A 276 -1.90 18.57 -8.26
N PRO A 277 -2.96 17.87 -8.72
CA PRO A 277 -4.35 18.16 -8.37
C PRO A 277 -4.77 17.67 -6.98
N GLY A 278 -4.16 16.59 -6.47
CA GLY A 278 -4.64 15.89 -5.27
C GLY A 278 -3.68 14.80 -4.80
N HIS A 279 -3.66 13.68 -5.53
CA HIS A 279 -2.94 12.47 -5.14
C HIS A 279 -1.41 12.66 -5.09
N PRO A 280 -0.69 12.14 -4.08
CA PRO A 280 0.76 12.30 -3.95
C PRO A 280 1.56 11.75 -5.15
N ASP A 281 1.10 10.67 -5.77
CA ASP A 281 1.75 10.07 -6.95
C ASP A 281 1.64 10.92 -8.22
N LEU A 282 0.84 11.98 -8.20
CA LEU A 282 0.77 12.96 -9.29
C LEU A 282 1.80 14.10 -9.14
N LEU A 283 2.65 14.02 -8.11
CA LEU A 283 3.86 14.84 -8.04
C LEU A 283 4.81 14.43 -9.14
N THR A 284 5.43 15.42 -9.79
CA THR A 284 6.60 15.13 -10.61
C THR A 284 7.73 14.63 -9.69
N GLN A 285 8.58 13.74 -10.21
CA GLN A 285 9.76 13.30 -9.45
C GLN A 285 10.65 14.48 -9.03
N ALA A 286 10.67 15.55 -9.82
CA ALA A 286 11.39 16.77 -9.50
C ALA A 286 10.79 17.49 -8.28
N THR A 287 9.47 17.69 -8.23
CA THR A 287 8.79 18.29 -7.06
C THR A 287 8.98 17.42 -5.83
N HIS A 288 8.85 16.09 -5.94
CA HIS A 288 9.06 15.18 -4.81
C HIS A 288 10.50 15.25 -4.25
N LYS A 289 11.52 15.32 -5.12
CA LYS A 289 12.91 15.56 -4.69
C LYS A 289 13.08 16.92 -4.02
N ALA A 290 12.46 17.97 -4.56
CA ALA A 290 12.50 19.31 -3.99
C ALA A 290 11.88 19.35 -2.59
N ILE A 291 10.74 18.67 -2.37
CA ILE A 291 10.10 18.56 -1.04
C ILE A 291 11.06 17.94 -0.01
N LYS A 292 11.83 16.91 -0.39
CA LYS A 292 12.78 16.25 0.52
C LYS A 292 14.03 17.04 0.82
N ALA A 293 14.42 17.94 -0.09
CA ALA A 293 15.66 18.71 -0.03
C ALA A 293 15.49 20.14 0.50
N ALA A 294 14.27 20.67 0.56
CA ALA A 294 14.02 22.05 0.97
C ALA A 294 14.35 22.29 2.45
N ASP A 295 14.89 23.48 2.73
CA ASP A 295 15.16 23.99 4.07
C ASP A 295 13.95 24.73 4.66
N LEU A 296 13.08 25.26 3.78
CA LEU A 296 11.82 25.92 4.12
C LEU A 296 10.79 25.64 3.02
N ILE A 297 9.58 25.25 3.40
CA ILE A 297 8.47 25.05 2.44
C ILE A 297 7.38 26.09 2.69
N LEU A 298 7.00 26.80 1.63
CA LEU A 298 5.93 27.79 1.60
C LEU A 298 4.79 27.23 0.72
N ALA A 299 3.72 26.72 1.32
CA ALA A 299 2.64 26.05 0.60
C ALA A 299 1.38 26.93 0.46
N ASP A 300 0.69 26.83 -0.68
CA ASP A 300 -0.66 27.37 -0.82
C ASP A 300 -1.68 26.59 0.03
N LYS A 301 -2.76 27.25 0.47
CA LYS A 301 -3.88 26.59 1.19
C LYS A 301 -4.45 25.39 0.43
N LEU A 302 -4.40 25.44 -0.90
CA LEU A 302 -4.98 24.42 -1.76
C LEU A 302 -4.06 23.22 -2.01
N VAL A 303 -2.84 23.20 -1.44
CA VAL A 303 -1.97 22.03 -1.55
C VAL A 303 -2.61 20.85 -0.80
N PRO A 304 -2.79 19.68 -1.44
CA PRO A 304 -3.49 18.55 -0.85
C PRO A 304 -2.78 17.96 0.37
N ALA A 305 -3.56 17.46 1.34
CA ALA A 305 -3.04 16.88 2.59
C ALA A 305 -2.03 15.74 2.35
N GLY A 306 -2.32 14.82 1.43
CA GLY A 306 -1.40 13.72 1.12
C GLY A 306 -0.04 14.18 0.57
N VAL A 307 0.02 15.36 -0.07
CA VAL A 307 1.30 15.95 -0.50
C VAL A 307 2.04 16.56 0.69
N LEU A 308 1.33 17.21 1.61
CA LEU A 308 1.91 17.76 2.84
C LEU A 308 2.49 16.65 3.73
N ASP A 309 1.89 15.45 3.73
CA ASP A 309 2.39 14.28 4.46
C ASP A 309 3.79 13.79 4.00
N LEU A 310 4.20 14.13 2.78
CA LEU A 310 5.52 13.79 2.25
C LEU A 310 6.63 14.71 2.77
N ILE A 311 6.28 15.83 3.41
CA ILE A 311 7.24 16.80 3.91
C ILE A 311 8.00 16.20 5.12
N PRO A 312 9.35 16.19 5.11
CA PRO A 312 10.12 15.72 6.24
C PRO A 312 9.80 16.51 7.52
N ARG A 313 9.66 15.82 8.66
CA ARG A 313 9.35 16.45 9.96
C ARG A 313 10.31 17.56 10.37
N ARG A 314 11.57 17.50 9.91
CA ARG A 314 12.62 18.49 10.20
C ARG A 314 12.46 19.79 9.41
N THR A 315 11.65 19.80 8.35
CA THR A 315 11.54 20.92 7.42
C THR A 315 10.39 21.83 7.86
N PRO A 316 10.65 23.10 8.22
CA PRO A 316 9.60 24.07 8.51
C PRO A 316 8.65 24.27 7.33
N VAL A 317 7.35 24.31 7.61
CA VAL A 317 6.29 24.52 6.61
C VAL A 317 5.43 25.70 7.02
N GLN A 318 5.27 26.66 6.12
CA GLN A 318 4.33 27.77 6.27
C GLN A 318 3.24 27.66 5.20
N ILE A 319 1.98 27.66 5.62
CA ILE A 319 0.82 27.58 4.73
C ILE A 319 0.21 28.98 4.58
N ALA A 320 -0.14 29.36 3.35
CA ALA A 320 -0.77 30.64 3.02
C ALA A 320 -2.03 30.91 3.85
N ARG A 321 -2.08 32.06 4.53
CA ARG A 321 -3.25 32.52 5.32
C ARG A 321 -4.28 33.24 4.43
N LYS A 322 -4.81 32.53 3.44
CA LYS A 322 -5.70 33.09 2.42
C LYS A 322 -7.18 32.96 2.84
N PHE A 323 -7.85 34.10 3.00
CA PHE A 323 -9.30 34.24 3.24
C PHE A 323 -9.91 35.19 2.19
N PRO A 324 -11.24 35.16 1.96
CA PRO A 324 -11.89 36.09 1.02
C PRO A 324 -11.52 37.55 1.32
N GLY A 325 -11.08 38.30 0.30
CA GLY A 325 -10.65 39.70 0.44
C GLY A 325 -9.19 39.95 0.83
N ASN A 326 -8.42 38.95 1.33
CA ASN A 326 -7.03 39.11 1.77
C ASN A 326 -5.99 38.38 0.89
N ALA A 327 -6.39 38.00 -0.33
CA ALA A 327 -5.58 37.15 -1.21
C ALA A 327 -4.25 37.77 -1.64
N GLU A 328 -4.21 39.10 -1.85
CA GLU A 328 -2.99 39.81 -2.27
C GLU A 328 -1.97 39.91 -1.13
N ARG A 329 -2.40 40.35 0.05
CA ARG A 329 -1.54 40.46 1.23
C ARG A 329 -0.95 39.12 1.67
N ALA A 330 -1.74 38.04 1.64
CA ALA A 330 -1.24 36.70 1.96
C ALA A 330 -0.19 36.21 0.96
N GLN A 331 -0.24 36.69 -0.29
CA GLN A 331 0.76 36.38 -1.30
C GLN A 331 2.03 37.23 -1.10
N GLU A 332 1.89 38.51 -0.77
CA GLU A 332 3.02 39.39 -0.42
C GLU A 332 3.81 38.83 0.78
N GLU A 333 3.11 38.40 1.83
CA GLU A 333 3.72 37.81 3.03
C GLU A 333 4.60 36.59 2.68
N LEU A 334 4.13 35.70 1.78
CA LEU A 334 4.89 34.55 1.33
C LEU A 334 6.10 34.93 0.47
N LEU A 335 5.97 35.96 -0.36
CA LEU A 335 7.07 36.47 -1.18
C LEU A 335 8.17 37.09 -0.29
N GLU A 336 7.80 37.83 0.74
CA GLU A 336 8.72 38.39 1.73
C GLU A 336 9.42 37.29 2.55
N MET A 337 8.69 36.28 3.01
CA MET A 337 9.26 35.12 3.70
C MET A 337 10.23 34.34 2.80
N ALA A 338 9.89 34.16 1.53
CA ALA A 338 10.78 33.51 0.56
C ALA A 338 12.07 34.31 0.38
N LEU A 339 11.97 35.64 0.25
CA LEU A 339 13.10 36.53 0.12
C LEU A 339 14.02 36.47 1.35
N ALA A 340 13.43 36.53 2.56
CA ALA A 340 14.18 36.42 3.82
C ALA A 340 14.91 35.07 3.94
N GLY A 341 14.23 33.96 3.65
CA GLY A 341 14.85 32.63 3.70
C GLY A 341 16.03 32.49 2.74
N VAL A 342 15.92 33.03 1.53
CA VAL A 342 17.02 33.03 0.55
C VAL A 342 18.20 33.88 1.01
N GLN A 343 17.95 35.03 1.63
CA GLN A 343 18.99 35.89 2.19
C GLN A 343 19.72 35.23 3.37
N GLU A 344 19.05 34.31 4.07
CA GLU A 344 19.64 33.45 5.11
C GLU A 344 20.40 32.23 4.53
N GLY A 345 20.42 32.05 3.21
CA GLY A 345 21.10 30.94 2.55
C GLY A 345 20.27 29.67 2.37
N LYS A 346 18.96 29.71 2.64
CA LYS A 346 18.07 28.55 2.56
C LYS A 346 17.61 28.25 1.14
N THR A 347 17.38 26.97 0.87
CA THR A 347 16.61 26.49 -0.29
C THR A 347 15.12 26.56 0.06
N VAL A 348 14.42 27.55 -0.48
CA VAL A 348 12.99 27.77 -0.24
C VAL A 348 12.17 27.11 -1.34
N LEU A 349 11.31 26.16 -0.97
CA LEU A 349 10.35 25.54 -1.88
C LEU A 349 8.98 26.20 -1.74
N ARG A 350 8.52 26.85 -2.80
CA ARG A 350 7.20 27.43 -2.94
C ARG A 350 6.28 26.45 -3.66
N LEU A 351 5.40 25.79 -2.90
CA LEU A 351 4.55 24.70 -3.38
C LEU A 351 3.13 25.20 -3.70
N LYS A 352 2.64 24.91 -4.90
CA LYS A 352 1.37 25.40 -5.44
C LYS A 352 0.51 24.27 -5.97
N GLN A 353 -0.80 24.32 -5.77
CA GLN A 353 -1.70 23.28 -6.31
C GLN A 353 -1.73 23.32 -7.84
N GLY A 354 -1.75 22.15 -8.48
CA GLY A 354 -1.76 22.02 -9.93
C GLY A 354 -0.40 22.39 -10.52
N ASP A 355 -0.42 23.20 -11.59
CA ASP A 355 0.78 23.71 -12.25
C ASP A 355 1.03 25.18 -11.88
N PRO A 356 2.28 25.62 -11.62
CA PRO A 356 2.56 27.00 -11.23
C PRO A 356 2.14 28.06 -12.25
N PHE A 357 2.15 27.75 -13.55
CA PHE A 357 1.91 28.72 -14.63
C PHE A 357 0.52 28.64 -15.25
N ILE A 358 -0.25 27.57 -15.00
CA ILE A 358 -1.66 27.49 -15.40
C ILE A 358 -2.55 28.05 -14.27
N TYR A 359 -2.91 29.33 -14.37
CA TYR A 359 -3.71 30.07 -13.38
C TYR A 359 -3.19 30.04 -11.93
N GLY A 360 -1.94 29.63 -11.72
CA GLY A 360 -1.27 29.61 -10.43
C GLY A 360 -0.64 30.94 -10.01
N ARG A 361 -0.58 31.95 -10.88
CA ARG A 361 0.18 33.22 -10.69
C ARG A 361 1.70 33.05 -10.56
N GLY A 362 2.26 31.89 -10.92
CA GLY A 362 3.70 31.65 -10.79
C GLY A 362 4.58 32.62 -11.59
N GLY A 363 4.11 33.11 -12.73
CA GLY A 363 4.84 34.11 -13.51
C GLY A 363 5.06 35.44 -12.76
N GLU A 364 4.08 35.86 -11.95
CA GLU A 364 4.20 37.05 -11.10
C GLU A 364 5.23 36.83 -9.99
N GLU A 365 5.23 35.66 -9.35
CA GLU A 365 6.18 35.30 -8.30
C GLU A 365 7.63 35.27 -8.86
N VAL A 366 7.83 34.67 -10.04
CA VAL A 366 9.14 34.67 -10.72
C VAL A 366 9.60 36.09 -11.09
N ALA A 367 8.70 36.93 -11.61
CA ALA A 367 9.02 38.32 -11.94
C ALA A 367 9.41 39.13 -10.70
N PHE A 368 8.71 38.90 -9.57
CA PHE A 368 9.04 39.50 -8.28
C PHE A 368 10.47 39.14 -7.85
N PHE A 369 10.85 37.86 -7.86
CA PHE A 369 12.20 37.45 -7.45
C PHE A 369 13.29 37.94 -8.41
N ARG A 370 13.02 37.98 -9.71
CA ARG A 370 13.92 38.58 -10.71
C ARG A 370 14.19 40.06 -10.43
N LYS A 371 13.15 40.83 -10.10
CA LYS A 371 13.27 42.25 -9.73
C LYS A 371 14.16 42.46 -8.49
N HIS A 372 14.21 41.47 -7.59
CA HIS A 372 15.06 41.48 -6.39
C HIS A 372 16.45 40.86 -6.61
N GLY A 373 16.89 40.66 -7.86
CA GLY A 373 18.23 40.15 -8.19
C GLY A 373 18.42 38.64 -7.99
N LEU A 374 17.33 37.88 -7.78
CA LEU A 374 17.38 36.43 -7.58
C LEU A 374 17.07 35.62 -8.86
N GLY A 375 17.10 36.25 -10.03
CA GLY A 375 16.66 35.64 -11.29
C GLY A 375 17.32 34.31 -11.63
N ASP A 376 18.64 34.22 -11.48
CA ASP A 376 19.42 32.99 -11.75
C ASP A 376 19.30 31.93 -10.65
N ARG A 377 18.56 32.24 -9.58
CA ARG A 377 18.38 31.40 -8.38
C ARG A 377 16.95 30.90 -8.21
N VAL A 378 16.07 31.19 -9.18
CA VAL A 378 14.68 30.74 -9.20
C VAL A 378 14.52 29.63 -10.23
N SER A 379 14.11 28.46 -9.77
CA SER A 379 13.77 27.32 -10.61
C SER A 379 12.27 27.07 -10.58
N VAL A 380 11.65 26.78 -11.73
CA VAL A 380 10.23 26.42 -11.80
C VAL A 380 10.10 24.96 -12.18
N LEU A 381 9.42 24.17 -11.36
CA LEU A 381 9.13 22.76 -11.60
C LEU A 381 7.66 22.63 -12.01
N PRO A 382 7.36 22.00 -13.16
CA PRO A 382 5.98 21.84 -13.60
C PRO A 382 5.20 20.93 -12.66
N GLY A 383 3.89 21.12 -12.62
CA GLY A 383 2.96 20.23 -11.95
C GLY A 383 1.91 19.70 -12.91
N ILE A 384 1.27 18.60 -12.55
CA ILE A 384 0.13 18.11 -13.33
C ILE A 384 -1.07 19.04 -13.09
N THR A 385 -1.48 19.78 -14.12
CA THR A 385 -2.59 20.73 -14.01
C THR A 385 -3.93 20.02 -13.78
N SER A 386 -4.77 20.55 -12.90
CA SER A 386 -6.14 20.05 -12.66
C SER A 386 -7.00 20.16 -13.91
N ALA A 387 -6.73 21.12 -14.80
CA ALA A 387 -7.52 21.34 -16.02
C ALA A 387 -7.53 20.14 -16.97
N LEU A 388 -6.48 19.32 -16.97
CA LEU A 388 -6.37 18.14 -17.85
C LEU A 388 -6.44 16.83 -17.07
N SER A 389 -6.04 16.83 -15.80
CA SER A 389 -6.05 15.63 -14.96
C SER A 389 -7.39 15.36 -14.27
N ALA A 390 -8.14 16.39 -13.86
CA ALA A 390 -9.46 16.15 -13.27
C ALA A 390 -10.43 15.49 -14.25
N PRO A 391 -10.55 15.93 -15.54
CA PRO A 391 -11.35 15.23 -16.54
C PRO A 391 -11.00 13.75 -16.65
N LEU A 392 -9.70 13.39 -16.62
CA LEU A 392 -9.24 12.00 -16.66
C LEU A 392 -9.85 11.16 -15.51
N PHE A 393 -9.83 11.67 -14.27
CA PHE A 393 -10.40 10.97 -13.11
C PHE A 393 -11.92 10.90 -13.10
N ALA A 394 -12.57 11.66 -13.99
CA ALA A 394 -13.98 11.57 -14.31
C ALA A 394 -14.23 10.80 -15.62
N ALA A 395 -13.25 10.11 -16.20
CA ALA A 395 -13.35 9.42 -17.49
C ALA A 395 -13.84 10.34 -18.64
N ILE A 396 -13.43 11.61 -18.62
CA ILE A 396 -13.73 12.59 -19.67
C ILE A 396 -12.42 12.88 -20.40
N PRO A 397 -12.21 12.33 -21.61
CA PRO A 397 -11.04 12.66 -22.42
C PRO A 397 -11.20 14.09 -22.97
N PRO A 398 -10.33 15.07 -22.61
CA PRO A 398 -10.49 16.44 -23.08
C PRO A 398 -10.49 16.57 -24.61
N THR A 399 -9.80 15.66 -25.30
CA THR A 399 -9.83 15.49 -26.76
C THR A 399 -10.22 14.07 -27.13
N GLN A 400 -11.05 13.91 -28.15
CA GLN A 400 -11.46 12.61 -28.67
C GLN A 400 -11.74 12.73 -30.17
N ARG A 401 -11.24 11.77 -30.96
CA ARG A 401 -11.44 11.76 -32.42
C ARG A 401 -12.93 11.81 -32.74
N ASP A 402 -13.30 12.64 -33.71
CA ASP A 402 -14.67 12.86 -34.18
C ASP A 402 -15.64 13.43 -33.14
N VAL A 403 -15.13 13.87 -31.97
CA VAL A 403 -15.93 14.44 -30.87
C VAL A 403 -15.39 15.80 -30.42
N ALA A 404 -14.11 15.88 -30.06
CA ALA A 404 -13.46 17.12 -29.66
C ALA A 404 -11.99 17.15 -30.10
N ASP A 405 -11.63 18.11 -30.95
CA ASP A 405 -10.27 18.32 -31.47
C ASP A 405 -9.52 19.47 -30.78
N GLN A 406 -10.22 20.22 -29.92
CA GLN A 406 -9.68 21.38 -29.21
C GLN A 406 -10.05 21.36 -27.72
N VAL A 407 -9.13 21.86 -26.89
CA VAL A 407 -9.36 22.09 -25.46
C VAL A 407 -9.09 23.56 -25.15
N LEU A 408 -10.04 24.21 -24.49
CA LEU A 408 -9.90 25.59 -24.01
C LEU A 408 -9.97 25.64 -22.49
N ILE A 409 -8.95 26.20 -21.85
CA ILE A 409 -8.89 26.34 -20.39
C ILE A 409 -9.20 27.79 -20.01
N CYS A 410 -10.34 27.99 -19.38
CA CYS A 410 -10.84 29.29 -18.95
C CYS A 410 -10.78 29.42 -17.42
N THR A 411 -10.76 30.66 -16.94
CA THR A 411 -11.06 30.96 -15.53
C THR A 411 -12.44 31.60 -15.41
N GLY A 412 -13.16 31.28 -14.34
CA GLY A 412 -14.39 31.97 -13.97
C GLY A 412 -14.15 33.30 -13.24
N THR A 413 -12.93 33.56 -12.74
CA THR A 413 -12.61 34.75 -11.94
C THR A 413 -11.45 35.53 -12.56
N GLY A 414 -11.72 36.73 -13.06
CA GLY A 414 -10.69 37.63 -13.56
C GLY A 414 -10.12 38.55 -12.46
N LYS A 415 -9.23 39.46 -12.88
CA LYS A 415 -8.57 40.42 -12.00
C LYS A 415 -9.60 41.32 -11.29
N LYS A 416 -9.42 41.56 -9.99
CA LYS A 416 -10.36 42.30 -9.13
C LYS A 416 -11.79 41.74 -9.09
N GLY A 417 -11.97 40.44 -9.37
CA GLY A 417 -13.28 39.77 -9.34
C GLY A 417 -14.15 40.02 -10.59
N LYS A 418 -13.65 40.74 -11.60
CA LYS A 418 -14.38 40.94 -12.86
C LYS A 418 -14.42 39.65 -13.66
N ALA A 419 -15.62 39.26 -14.10
CA ALA A 419 -15.85 38.12 -14.98
C ALA A 419 -15.09 38.25 -16.31
N PRO A 420 -14.35 37.22 -16.76
CA PRO A 420 -13.85 37.17 -18.13
C PRO A 420 -14.99 36.97 -19.12
N THR A 421 -14.81 37.43 -20.37
CA THR A 421 -15.78 37.19 -21.45
C THR A 421 -15.90 35.68 -21.71
N PRO A 422 -17.12 35.10 -21.74
CA PRO A 422 -17.29 33.66 -21.96
C PRO A 422 -16.99 33.27 -23.41
N PRO A 423 -16.40 32.09 -23.65
CA PRO A 423 -16.09 31.64 -25.01
C PRO A 423 -17.36 31.31 -25.79
N GLU A 424 -17.30 31.46 -27.11
CA GLU A 424 -18.36 31.02 -28.03
C GLU A 424 -18.58 29.49 -27.98
N TYR A 425 -19.65 29.00 -28.57
CA TYR A 425 -19.85 27.57 -28.75
C TYR A 425 -19.14 27.06 -30.02
N VAL A 426 -18.37 25.99 -29.86
CA VAL A 426 -17.76 25.24 -30.96
C VAL A 426 -18.04 23.76 -30.72
N PRO A 427 -18.76 23.05 -31.61
CA PRO A 427 -19.16 21.66 -31.39
C PRO A 427 -17.99 20.69 -31.10
N SER A 428 -16.83 20.93 -31.74
CA SER A 428 -15.62 20.11 -31.59
C SER A 428 -14.70 20.57 -30.45
N ARG A 429 -15.18 21.39 -29.50
CA ARG A 429 -14.35 21.95 -28.43
C ARG A 429 -14.82 21.54 -27.05
N THR A 430 -13.89 21.01 -26.25
CA THR A 430 -14.07 20.84 -24.81
C THR A 430 -13.57 22.09 -24.09
N VAL A 431 -14.38 22.63 -23.17
CA VAL A 431 -14.00 23.80 -22.37
C VAL A 431 -13.91 23.41 -20.90
N VAL A 432 -12.80 23.77 -20.26
CA VAL A 432 -12.56 23.53 -18.83
C VAL A 432 -12.52 24.88 -18.11
N PHE A 433 -13.49 25.14 -17.24
CA PHE A 433 -13.57 26.34 -16.43
C PHE A 433 -13.02 26.08 -15.02
N LEU A 434 -11.90 26.70 -14.71
CA LEU A 434 -11.31 26.75 -13.38
C LEU A 434 -11.91 27.90 -12.58
N MET A 435 -12.05 27.74 -11.26
CA MET A 435 -12.53 28.80 -10.35
C MET A 435 -13.89 29.39 -10.78
N ALA A 436 -14.80 28.58 -11.32
CA ALA A 436 -16.08 29.06 -11.85
C ALA A 436 -17.31 28.69 -11.02
N LEU A 437 -17.22 27.67 -10.16
CA LEU A 437 -18.39 27.09 -9.50
C LEU A 437 -19.16 28.06 -8.60
N HIS A 438 -18.46 28.96 -7.89
CA HIS A 438 -19.07 29.99 -7.05
C HIS A 438 -19.99 30.97 -7.81
N ARG A 439 -19.91 31.02 -9.14
CA ARG A 439 -20.74 31.86 -10.01
C ARG A 439 -21.41 31.06 -11.12
N ILE A 440 -21.65 29.77 -10.90
CA ILE A 440 -22.15 28.85 -11.93
C ILE A 440 -23.43 29.36 -12.58
N VAL A 441 -24.38 29.90 -11.80
CA VAL A 441 -25.64 30.47 -12.30
C VAL A 441 -25.37 31.60 -13.31
N GLY A 442 -24.47 32.53 -12.96
CA GLY A 442 -24.08 33.63 -13.83
C GLY A 442 -23.35 33.14 -15.07
N LEU A 443 -22.41 32.20 -14.93
CA LEU A 443 -21.66 31.65 -16.05
C LEU A 443 -22.57 30.91 -17.05
N VAL A 444 -23.52 30.09 -16.57
CA VAL A 444 -24.47 29.38 -17.44
C VAL A 444 -25.31 30.39 -18.22
N ARG A 445 -25.86 31.41 -17.55
CA ARG A 445 -26.61 32.49 -18.21
C ARG A 445 -25.76 33.20 -19.27
N GLU A 446 -24.51 33.52 -18.94
CA GLU A 446 -23.57 34.18 -19.86
C GLU A 446 -23.18 33.30 -21.06
N LEU A 447 -23.27 31.97 -20.96
CA LEU A 447 -22.99 31.04 -22.05
C LEU A 447 -24.21 30.79 -22.94
N THR A 448 -25.42 30.82 -22.37
CA THR A 448 -26.67 30.44 -23.06
C THR A 448 -27.54 31.62 -23.50
N THR A 449 -27.26 32.84 -23.02
CA THR A 449 -28.06 34.05 -23.36
C THR A 449 -27.19 35.20 -23.90
N PRO A 450 -27.72 36.05 -24.81
CA PRO A 450 -27.06 37.29 -25.22
C PRO A 450 -26.91 38.23 -24.02
N ILE A 451 -25.72 38.79 -23.80
CA ILE A 451 -25.45 39.71 -22.68
C ILE A 451 -25.55 41.15 -23.20
N GLU A 452 -26.23 42.03 -22.46
CA GLU A 452 -26.40 43.47 -22.75
C GLU A 452 -25.09 44.28 -22.88
N LEU A 453 -23.95 43.72 -22.47
CA LEU A 453 -22.65 44.40 -22.41
C LEU A 453 -21.89 44.50 -23.75
N GLU A 454 -22.38 43.89 -24.83
CA GLU A 454 -21.75 44.01 -26.16
C GLU A 454 -22.19 45.26 -26.96
N ALA A 455 -23.12 46.08 -26.42
CA ALA A 455 -23.67 47.23 -27.12
C ALA A 455 -23.03 48.60 -26.79
N PHE A 456 -22.16 48.75 -25.78
CA PHE A 456 -21.58 50.07 -25.46
C PHE A 456 -20.12 50.02 -24.95
N ALA A 457 -19.21 50.53 -25.77
CA ALA A 457 -18.03 51.29 -25.33
C ALA A 457 -17.87 52.48 -26.31
N PRO A 458 -17.53 53.72 -25.87
CA PRO A 458 -16.66 54.02 -24.73
C PRO A 458 -17.09 55.18 -23.78
N ALA A 459 -16.32 55.29 -22.67
CA ALA A 459 -16.00 56.48 -21.85
C ALA A 459 -17.09 57.19 -21.00
N SER A 460 -17.08 56.95 -19.68
CA SER A 460 -16.89 57.98 -18.64
C SER A 460 -16.95 57.36 -17.23
N GLU A 461 -16.11 57.88 -16.34
CA GLU A 461 -16.09 57.59 -14.90
C GLU A 461 -17.20 58.38 -14.21
N ASP A 462 -18.05 57.66 -13.44
CA ASP A 462 -18.93 58.09 -12.33
C ASP A 462 -20.37 57.60 -12.47
N ALA A 463 -20.78 56.70 -11.56
CA ALA A 463 -22.10 56.71 -10.91
C ALA A 463 -22.26 55.50 -9.96
N THR A 464 -22.41 55.81 -8.67
CA THR A 464 -22.96 54.96 -7.63
C THR A 464 -24.48 54.86 -7.74
N THR A 465 -25.04 53.69 -8.06
CA THR A 465 -26.43 53.32 -7.70
C THR A 465 -26.65 51.81 -7.76
N THR A 466 -27.19 51.25 -6.68
CA THR A 466 -27.62 49.86 -6.51
C THR A 466 -29.09 49.71 -6.93
N GLN A 467 -29.36 49.19 -8.13
CA GLN A 467 -30.63 48.55 -8.50
C GLN A 467 -30.35 47.37 -9.45
N SER A 468 -31.03 46.25 -9.22
CA SER A 468 -30.99 45.06 -10.07
C SER A 468 -31.74 45.32 -11.40
N PRO A 469 -31.19 44.99 -12.58
CA PRO A 469 -31.87 45.26 -13.85
C PRO A 469 -32.99 44.23 -14.11
N SER A 470 -34.12 44.72 -14.63
CA SER A 470 -35.26 43.94 -15.10
C SER A 470 -35.00 43.25 -16.45
N LEU A 471 -35.63 42.10 -16.70
CA LEU A 471 -35.55 41.34 -17.96
C LEU A 471 -35.90 42.19 -19.20
N PRO A 472 -35.13 42.10 -20.30
CA PRO A 472 -35.44 42.79 -21.55
C PRO A 472 -36.68 42.19 -22.23
N SER A 473 -37.39 43.01 -23.00
CA SER A 473 -38.54 42.58 -23.80
C SER A 473 -38.12 41.58 -24.89
N PRO A 474 -39.02 40.67 -25.35
CA PRO A 474 -38.71 39.66 -26.37
C PRO A 474 -38.17 40.22 -27.70
N GLU A 475 -38.57 41.44 -28.05
CA GLU A 475 -38.09 42.17 -29.23
C GLU A 475 -36.66 42.68 -29.06
N LEU A 476 -36.31 43.22 -27.88
CA LEU A 476 -34.96 43.68 -27.58
C LEU A 476 -33.95 42.51 -27.51
N ALA A 477 -34.38 41.37 -26.96
CA ALA A 477 -33.59 40.14 -26.95
C ALA A 477 -33.30 39.60 -28.36
N SER A 478 -34.28 39.69 -29.27
CA SER A 478 -34.11 39.28 -30.68
C SER A 478 -33.22 40.23 -31.48
N GLN A 479 -33.20 41.52 -31.12
CA GLN A 479 -32.36 42.53 -31.73
C GLN A 479 -30.90 42.44 -31.25
N LEU A 480 -30.68 42.26 -29.95
CA LEU A 480 -29.35 42.01 -29.35
C LEU A 480 -28.73 40.68 -29.82
N ALA A 481 -29.55 39.65 -30.08
CA ALA A 481 -29.10 38.39 -30.67
C ALA A 481 -28.59 38.53 -32.12
N ARG A 482 -28.99 39.57 -32.86
CA ARG A 482 -28.48 39.87 -34.22
C ARG A 482 -27.13 40.62 -34.19
N GLU A 483 -26.80 41.28 -33.09
CA GLU A 483 -25.57 42.08 -32.93
C GLU A 483 -24.45 41.35 -32.17
N SER A 484 -24.80 40.34 -31.35
CA SER A 484 -23.84 39.46 -30.66
C SER A 484 -23.03 38.63 -31.66
N LYS A 485 -21.72 38.89 -31.75
CA LYS A 485 -20.82 38.22 -32.70
C LYS A 485 -20.49 36.76 -32.35
N ARG A 486 -20.82 36.30 -31.14
CA ARG A 486 -20.47 34.95 -30.64
C ARG A 486 -21.64 33.99 -30.68
N ILE A 487 -21.37 32.73 -31.04
CA ILE A 487 -22.34 31.63 -31.03
C ILE A 487 -22.60 31.20 -29.57
N LEU A 488 -23.87 31.11 -29.17
CA LEU A 488 -24.28 30.71 -27.81
C LEU A 488 -24.27 29.18 -27.63
N TRP A 489 -24.16 28.75 -26.38
CA TRP A 489 -24.13 27.34 -26.00
C TRP A 489 -25.54 26.75 -25.93
N PRO A 490 -25.78 25.56 -26.54
CA PRO A 490 -27.02 24.82 -26.33
C PRO A 490 -27.21 24.41 -24.86
N GLY A 491 -28.40 24.60 -24.28
CA GLY A 491 -28.68 24.23 -22.88
C GLY A 491 -28.51 22.73 -22.60
N ASN A 492 -28.78 21.88 -23.60
CA ASN A 492 -28.58 20.44 -23.52
C ASN A 492 -27.11 19.99 -23.68
N THR A 493 -26.15 20.91 -23.79
CA THR A 493 -24.72 20.56 -23.91
C THR A 493 -24.27 19.79 -22.67
N PRO A 494 -23.65 18.62 -22.81
CA PRO A 494 -23.17 17.84 -21.67
C PRO A 494 -22.07 18.56 -20.89
N CYS A 495 -22.11 18.44 -19.56
CA CYS A 495 -21.10 18.98 -18.69
C CYS A 495 -20.89 18.12 -17.44
N ALA A 496 -19.72 18.26 -16.82
CA ALA A 496 -19.42 17.62 -15.55
C ALA A 496 -18.71 18.59 -14.59
N VAL A 497 -19.12 18.54 -13.33
CA VAL A 497 -18.45 19.24 -12.23
C VAL A 497 -17.56 18.23 -11.53
N ILE A 498 -16.28 18.54 -11.39
CA ILE A 498 -15.29 17.64 -10.79
C ILE A 498 -14.66 18.36 -9.60
N GLU A 499 -14.92 17.84 -8.42
CA GLU A 499 -14.50 18.39 -7.14
C GLU A 499 -13.47 17.49 -6.47
N ARG A 500 -12.46 18.11 -5.84
CA ARG A 500 -11.38 17.41 -5.12
C ARG A 500 -10.75 16.27 -5.94
N ALA A 501 -10.48 16.54 -7.21
CA ALA A 501 -9.95 15.56 -8.15
C ALA A 501 -8.73 14.80 -7.58
N SER A 502 -8.72 13.48 -7.72
CA SER A 502 -7.71 12.54 -7.20
C SER A 502 -7.53 12.49 -5.67
N CYS A 503 -8.42 13.11 -4.90
CA CYS A 503 -8.49 12.93 -3.44
C CYS A 503 -9.49 11.81 -3.09
N PRO A 504 -9.34 11.12 -1.94
CA PRO A 504 -10.27 10.04 -1.54
C PRO A 504 -11.75 10.46 -1.54
N ASP A 505 -12.03 11.74 -1.32
CA ASP A 505 -13.36 12.34 -1.31
C ASP A 505 -13.69 13.14 -2.59
N GLN A 506 -13.08 12.77 -3.73
CA GLN A 506 -13.44 13.27 -5.05
C GLN A 506 -14.94 13.11 -5.31
N ARG A 507 -15.55 14.10 -5.99
CA ARG A 507 -16.93 14.01 -6.45
C ARG A 507 -17.07 14.45 -7.90
N VAL A 508 -17.85 13.70 -8.68
CA VAL A 508 -18.18 14.01 -10.08
C VAL A 508 -19.69 14.14 -10.22
N ILE A 509 -20.17 15.30 -10.63
CA ILE A 509 -21.59 15.55 -10.94
C ILE A 509 -21.71 15.66 -12.46
N ARG A 510 -22.42 14.73 -13.11
CA ARG A 510 -22.63 14.72 -14.56
C ARG A 510 -24.04 15.19 -14.89
N THR A 511 -24.15 16.14 -15.81
CA THR A 511 -25.42 16.75 -16.20
C THR A 511 -25.28 17.52 -17.52
N THR A 512 -26.19 18.43 -17.81
CA THR A 512 -26.16 19.36 -18.95
C THR A 512 -26.10 20.79 -18.46
N LEU A 513 -25.68 21.73 -19.32
CA LEU A 513 -25.60 23.15 -18.97
C LEU A 513 -26.90 23.72 -18.37
N GLU A 514 -28.06 23.24 -18.83
CA GLU A 514 -29.38 23.64 -18.31
C GLU A 514 -29.57 23.31 -16.82
N HIS A 515 -29.04 22.17 -16.35
CA HIS A 515 -29.32 21.64 -15.01
C HIS A 515 -28.12 21.73 -14.06
N VAL A 516 -26.95 22.20 -14.51
CA VAL A 516 -25.73 22.20 -13.70
C VAL A 516 -25.81 23.11 -12.47
N ALA A 517 -26.54 24.22 -12.57
CA ALA A 517 -26.77 25.12 -11.44
C ALA A 517 -27.62 24.45 -10.35
N GLU A 518 -28.75 23.85 -10.74
CA GLU A 518 -29.65 23.11 -9.85
C GLU A 518 -28.95 21.92 -9.21
N ALA A 519 -28.13 21.19 -9.98
CA ALA A 519 -27.38 20.04 -9.47
C ALA A 519 -26.34 20.44 -8.42
N ILE A 520 -25.61 21.54 -8.60
CA ILE A 520 -24.65 22.03 -7.58
C ILE A 520 -25.38 22.52 -6.34
N GLU A 521 -26.53 23.19 -6.50
CA GLU A 521 -27.33 23.68 -5.37
C GLU A 521 -27.88 22.51 -4.53
N ALA A 522 -28.41 21.47 -5.18
CA ALA A 522 -28.95 20.29 -4.52
C ALA A 522 -27.87 19.45 -3.82
N GLU A 523 -26.70 19.27 -4.42
CA GLU A 523 -25.63 18.41 -3.89
C GLU A 523 -24.63 19.16 -2.99
N GLY A 524 -24.71 20.49 -2.95
CA GLY A 524 -23.70 21.38 -2.36
C GLY A 524 -22.40 21.43 -3.15
N SER A 525 -21.43 22.27 -2.74
CA SER A 525 -20.11 22.36 -3.39
C SER A 525 -18.95 22.03 -2.45
N ARG A 526 -17.94 21.31 -2.97
CA ARG A 526 -16.69 20.92 -2.30
C ARG A 526 -15.49 21.51 -3.06
N PRO A 527 -15.02 22.72 -2.72
CA PRO A 527 -13.83 23.27 -3.35
C PRO A 527 -12.55 22.50 -2.94
N PRO A 528 -11.51 22.44 -3.81
CA PRO A 528 -11.47 23.00 -5.15
C PRO A 528 -12.24 22.14 -6.17
N GLY A 529 -12.96 22.80 -7.08
CA GLY A 529 -13.70 22.14 -8.17
C GLY A 529 -13.65 22.91 -9.48
N LEU A 530 -13.86 22.20 -10.58
CA LEU A 530 -13.90 22.74 -11.94
C LEU A 530 -15.12 22.24 -12.72
N LEU A 531 -15.46 22.96 -13.78
CA LEU A 531 -16.53 22.59 -14.71
C LEU A 531 -15.92 22.22 -16.06
N VAL A 532 -16.28 21.06 -16.60
CA VAL A 532 -15.95 20.61 -17.96
C VAL A 532 -17.23 20.65 -18.79
N VAL A 533 -17.19 21.26 -19.98
CA VAL A 533 -18.35 21.43 -20.87
C VAL A 533 -17.99 20.99 -22.27
N GLY A 534 -18.85 20.18 -22.90
CA GLY A 534 -18.71 19.73 -24.29
C GLY A 534 -19.09 18.25 -24.47
N SER A 535 -19.20 17.82 -25.73
CA SER A 535 -19.60 16.46 -26.12
C SER A 535 -18.69 15.36 -25.54
N ALA A 536 -17.43 15.69 -25.23
CA ALA A 536 -16.50 14.77 -24.61
C ALA A 536 -16.97 14.20 -23.25
N CYS A 537 -17.83 14.92 -22.52
CA CYS A 537 -18.35 14.50 -21.21
C CYS A 537 -19.19 13.21 -21.26
N GLU A 538 -19.74 12.86 -22.42
CA GLU A 538 -20.58 11.67 -22.62
C GLU A 538 -19.87 10.56 -23.43
N PHE A 539 -18.63 10.76 -23.88
CA PHE A 539 -18.01 9.80 -24.80
C PHE A 539 -17.76 8.41 -24.15
N LEU A 540 -17.25 8.38 -22.92
CA LEU A 540 -17.01 7.15 -22.16
C LEU A 540 -18.11 6.87 -21.14
N HIS A 541 -19.19 7.66 -21.12
CA HIS A 541 -20.23 7.58 -20.11
C HIS A 541 -21.63 7.50 -20.76
N THR A 542 -22.37 6.44 -20.44
CA THR A 542 -23.74 6.26 -20.93
C THR A 542 -24.73 6.92 -19.97
N LYS A 543 -25.48 7.91 -20.45
CA LYS A 543 -26.52 8.60 -19.67
C LYS A 543 -27.59 7.62 -19.15
N GLU A 544 -27.82 7.62 -17.84
CA GLU A 544 -28.91 6.85 -17.22
C GLU A 544 -30.27 7.42 -17.65
N LYS A 545 -31.18 6.54 -18.12
CA LYS A 545 -32.53 6.97 -18.54
C LYS A 545 -33.36 7.39 -17.33
N GLY A 546 -33.88 8.62 -17.34
CA GLY A 546 -34.84 9.14 -16.35
C GLY A 546 -34.26 9.97 -15.21
N ARG A 547 -32.96 10.28 -15.22
CA ARG A 547 -32.31 11.19 -14.25
C ARG A 547 -31.78 12.46 -14.92
N THR A 548 -31.93 13.60 -14.24
CA THR A 548 -31.46 14.93 -14.65
C THR A 548 -29.95 15.12 -14.42
N TRP A 549 -29.41 14.53 -13.34
CA TRP A 549 -27.98 14.43 -13.08
C TRP A 549 -27.62 13.12 -12.36
N VAL A 550 -26.33 12.79 -12.38
CA VAL A 550 -25.74 11.63 -11.69
C VAL A 550 -24.55 12.10 -10.87
N VAL A 551 -24.41 11.56 -9.65
CA VAL A 551 -23.31 11.85 -8.73
C VAL A 551 -22.47 10.59 -8.53
N GLU A 552 -21.16 10.70 -8.76
CA GLU A 552 -20.17 9.67 -8.46
C GLU A 552 -19.30 10.18 -7.29
N GLU A 553 -19.18 9.36 -6.23
CA GLU A 553 -18.43 9.69 -5.02
C GLU A 553 -17.18 8.82 -4.89
N GLY A 554 -16.10 9.44 -4.42
CA GLY A 554 -14.84 8.83 -4.10
C GLY A 554 -13.87 8.71 -5.28
N PHE A 555 -12.58 8.67 -4.95
CA PHE A 555 -11.51 8.30 -5.87
C PHE A 555 -10.98 6.92 -5.47
N ARG A 556 -11.00 5.94 -6.38
CA ARG A 556 -10.57 4.55 -6.12
C ARG A 556 -9.04 4.38 -6.02
N GLY A 557 -8.31 5.48 -5.85
CA GLY A 557 -6.87 5.53 -6.04
C GLY A 557 -6.51 5.51 -7.52
N ILE A 558 -5.24 5.79 -7.81
CA ILE A 558 -4.69 5.40 -9.10
C ILE A 558 -4.45 3.90 -8.96
N GLU A 559 -5.28 3.06 -9.58
CA GLU A 559 -4.91 1.67 -9.84
C GLU A 559 -3.72 1.69 -10.78
N VAL A 560 -2.56 1.99 -10.22
CA VAL A 560 -1.34 1.39 -10.67
C VAL A 560 -1.51 -0.06 -10.22
N GLU A 561 -2.25 -0.88 -11.00
CA GLU A 561 -1.66 -2.17 -11.34
C GLU A 561 -0.27 -1.75 -11.78
N ASP A 562 0.70 -1.92 -10.87
CA ASP A 562 2.11 -1.58 -11.00
C ASP A 562 2.39 -1.61 -12.51
N PHE A 563 2.81 -0.54 -13.19
CA PHE A 563 2.95 -0.59 -14.67
C PHE A 563 3.96 -1.70 -15.12
N THR A 564 4.53 -2.42 -14.16
CA THR A 564 5.14 -3.76 -14.18
C THR A 564 4.19 -4.98 -14.33
N LEU A 565 2.98 -5.00 -13.78
CA LEU A 565 1.99 -6.10 -13.79
C LEU A 565 1.17 -6.24 -15.09
N GLY A 566 1.08 -5.18 -15.91
CA GLY A 566 0.45 -5.23 -17.23
C GLY A 566 1.34 -5.85 -18.34
N LEU A 567 2.65 -5.92 -18.12
CA LEU A 567 3.60 -6.57 -19.03
C LEU A 567 3.83 -8.05 -18.69
N GLU A 568 3.39 -8.53 -17.54
CA GLU A 568 3.66 -9.91 -17.11
C GLU A 568 2.57 -10.92 -17.48
N LYS A 569 1.35 -10.50 -17.82
CA LYS A 569 0.33 -11.48 -18.30
C LYS A 569 0.65 -12.08 -19.67
N ASN A 570 1.60 -11.50 -20.41
CA ASN A 570 2.14 -12.06 -21.66
C ASN A 570 3.67 -12.03 -21.76
N SER A 571 4.40 -11.75 -20.67
CA SER A 571 5.84 -12.02 -20.66
C SER A 571 6.05 -13.52 -20.56
N PRO A 572 6.98 -14.11 -21.35
CA PRO A 572 7.39 -15.49 -21.11
C PRO A 572 7.82 -15.58 -19.64
N ARG A 573 7.08 -16.35 -18.83
CA ARG A 573 7.31 -16.46 -17.39
C ARG A 573 8.80 -16.57 -17.13
N LEU A 574 9.27 -15.70 -16.23
CA LEU A 574 10.64 -15.63 -15.75
C LEU A 574 11.22 -17.05 -15.59
N LYS A 575 12.41 -17.29 -16.16
CA LYS A 575 13.18 -18.55 -16.05
C LYS A 575 13.69 -18.79 -14.60
N SER A 576 12.83 -18.63 -13.59
CA SER A 576 13.13 -19.08 -12.23
C SER A 576 12.65 -20.52 -12.08
N VAL A 577 13.53 -21.35 -11.52
CA VAL A 577 13.23 -22.76 -11.21
C VAL A 577 12.45 -22.88 -9.89
N GLN A 578 12.25 -21.80 -9.13
CA GLN A 578 11.38 -21.80 -7.96
C GLN A 578 10.57 -20.50 -7.94
N VAL A 579 9.33 -20.56 -8.43
CA VAL A 579 8.44 -19.38 -8.48
C VAL A 579 7.54 -19.29 -7.25
N LEU A 580 7.35 -20.40 -6.53
CA LEU A 580 6.40 -20.53 -5.41
C LEU A 580 6.66 -19.61 -4.20
N VAL A 581 7.85 -19.03 -4.11
CA VAL A 581 8.32 -18.26 -2.94
C VAL A 581 8.82 -16.85 -3.29
N THR A 582 8.91 -16.50 -4.57
CA THR A 582 9.53 -15.24 -5.01
C THR A 582 8.81 -14.01 -4.45
N ASP A 583 7.48 -14.05 -4.41
CA ASP A 583 6.65 -12.93 -3.92
C ASP A 583 6.91 -12.64 -2.44
N GLU A 584 7.10 -13.68 -1.61
CA GLU A 584 7.42 -13.51 -0.18
C GLU A 584 8.78 -12.83 0.01
N VAL A 585 9.77 -13.18 -0.81
CA VAL A 585 11.10 -12.56 -0.78
C VAL A 585 11.04 -11.10 -1.24
N VAL A 586 10.25 -10.80 -2.28
CA VAL A 586 10.03 -9.43 -2.76
C VAL A 586 9.37 -8.57 -1.69
N ASP A 587 8.29 -9.07 -1.10
CA ASP A 587 7.55 -8.38 -0.05
C ASP A 587 8.40 -8.14 1.20
N PHE A 588 9.20 -9.14 1.59
CA PHE A 588 10.13 -8.99 2.69
C PHE A 588 11.20 -7.95 2.37
N ALA A 589 11.86 -8.05 1.21
CA ALA A 589 12.91 -7.12 0.81
C ALA A 589 12.41 -5.66 0.77
N LYS A 590 11.20 -5.41 0.23
CA LYS A 590 10.60 -4.07 0.18
C LYS A 590 10.37 -3.45 1.57
N LYS A 591 10.09 -4.27 2.59
CA LYS A 591 9.75 -3.82 3.95
C LYS A 591 10.94 -3.74 4.88
N HIS A 592 11.90 -4.65 4.74
CA HIS A 592 12.93 -4.89 5.75
C HIS A 592 14.36 -4.63 5.25
N ALA A 593 14.63 -4.69 3.94
CA ALA A 593 15.97 -4.42 3.43
C ALA A 593 16.28 -2.91 3.46
N THR A 594 17.35 -2.53 4.15
CA THR A 594 17.83 -1.15 4.19
C THR A 594 19.12 -1.02 3.39
N ILE A 595 19.06 -0.28 2.28
CA ILE A 595 20.24 0.03 1.46
C ILE A 595 20.78 1.40 1.86
N SER A 596 21.91 1.40 2.57
CA SER A 596 22.67 2.60 2.95
C SER A 596 23.79 2.94 1.96
N THR A 597 24.39 4.12 2.10
CA THR A 597 25.55 4.58 1.30
C THR A 597 26.72 3.59 1.33
N GLU A 598 26.93 2.86 2.42
CA GLU A 598 28.02 1.90 2.56
C GLU A 598 27.97 0.77 1.53
N HIS A 599 26.76 0.36 1.12
CA HIS A 599 26.55 -0.67 0.10
C HIS A 599 26.94 -0.23 -1.32
N PHE A 600 27.20 1.07 -1.52
CA PHE A 600 27.71 1.62 -2.78
C PHE A 600 29.23 1.80 -2.76
N LEU A 601 29.90 1.49 -1.65
CA LEU A 601 31.36 1.60 -1.49
C LEU A 601 32.02 0.23 -1.61
N TYR A 602 33.22 0.17 -2.20
CA TYR A 602 33.98 -1.08 -2.35
C TYR A 602 34.21 -1.81 -1.02
N ARG A 603 34.47 -1.07 0.07
CA ARG A 603 34.67 -1.65 1.40
C ARG A 603 33.42 -2.39 1.90
N GLY A 604 32.23 -1.93 1.53
CA GLY A 604 30.96 -2.54 1.96
C GLY A 604 30.62 -3.84 1.23
N THR A 605 31.34 -4.18 0.15
CA THR A 605 31.02 -5.35 -0.70
C THR A 605 32.14 -6.37 -0.81
N GLN A 606 33.38 -6.00 -0.51
CA GLN A 606 34.53 -6.90 -0.53
C GLN A 606 34.31 -8.10 0.39
N GLY A 607 34.46 -9.31 -0.14
CA GLY A 607 34.30 -10.55 0.63
C GLY A 607 32.88 -10.78 1.17
N GLY A 608 31.86 -10.15 0.56
CA GLY A 608 30.48 -10.18 1.06
C GLY A 608 30.17 -9.11 2.12
N GLY A 609 31.12 -8.22 2.42
CA GLY A 609 30.95 -7.21 3.46
C GLY A 609 30.96 -7.80 4.87
N PRO A 610 30.84 -6.96 5.91
CA PRO A 610 31.06 -7.38 7.30
C PRO A 610 29.94 -8.23 7.90
N ARG A 611 28.72 -8.20 7.32
CA ARG A 611 27.52 -8.80 7.92
C ARG A 611 27.06 -10.07 7.23
N PHE A 612 27.10 -10.12 5.91
CA PHE A 612 26.52 -11.23 5.16
C PHE A 612 27.20 -12.58 5.46
N PRO A 613 28.55 -12.70 5.52
CA PRO A 613 29.20 -13.96 5.91
C PRO A 613 28.77 -14.45 7.29
N GLN A 614 28.58 -13.54 8.25
CA GLN A 614 28.09 -13.88 9.59
C GLN A 614 26.63 -14.35 9.58
N ALA A 615 25.76 -13.66 8.85
CA ALA A 615 24.36 -14.05 8.71
C ALA A 615 24.24 -15.41 8.00
N LEU A 616 25.07 -15.66 6.98
CA LEU A 616 25.14 -16.92 6.27
C LEU A 616 25.70 -18.05 7.13
N ALA A 617 26.76 -17.81 7.91
CA ALA A 617 27.28 -18.79 8.86
C ALA A 617 26.19 -19.23 9.85
N THR A 618 25.42 -18.29 10.40
CA THR A 618 24.28 -18.61 11.29
C THR A 618 23.25 -19.48 10.58
N HIS A 619 22.89 -19.13 9.34
CA HIS A 619 21.94 -19.91 8.53
C HIS A 619 22.43 -21.33 8.26
N LEU A 620 23.68 -21.48 7.82
CA LEU A 620 24.26 -22.79 7.50
C LEU A 620 24.45 -23.66 8.74
N ASN A 621 24.84 -23.09 9.88
CA ASN A 621 24.91 -23.85 11.14
C ASN A 621 23.53 -24.38 11.56
N GLU A 622 22.45 -23.65 11.28
CA GLU A 622 21.09 -24.08 11.61
C GLU A 622 20.60 -25.22 10.71
N TYR A 623 20.85 -25.17 9.40
CA TYR A 623 20.27 -26.10 8.43
C TYR A 623 21.20 -27.23 7.98
N LEU A 624 22.52 -27.01 7.97
CA LEU A 624 23.50 -28.05 7.65
C LEU A 624 23.94 -28.84 8.89
N GLN A 625 23.73 -28.30 10.09
CA GLN A 625 24.11 -28.92 11.37
C GLN A 625 25.54 -29.48 11.35
N PRO A 626 26.55 -28.64 11.02
CA PRO A 626 27.90 -29.12 10.83
C PRO A 626 28.50 -29.63 12.15
N HIS A 627 29.32 -30.68 12.09
CA HIS A 627 30.01 -31.26 13.24
C HIS A 627 30.94 -30.24 13.90
N THR A 628 31.66 -29.47 13.08
CA THR A 628 32.41 -28.28 13.51
C THR A 628 31.66 -27.03 13.05
N PRO A 629 31.32 -26.09 13.94
CA PRO A 629 30.58 -24.88 13.57
C PRO A 629 31.26 -24.08 12.46
N ILE A 630 30.48 -23.66 11.46
CA ILE A 630 30.96 -22.79 10.38
C ILE A 630 31.13 -21.38 10.93
N THR A 631 32.32 -20.81 10.76
CA THR A 631 32.62 -19.42 11.12
C THR A 631 32.72 -18.53 9.88
N PRO A 632 32.54 -17.19 10.01
CA PRO A 632 32.55 -16.29 8.85
C PRO A 632 33.84 -16.32 8.04
N ASP A 633 34.99 -16.58 8.67
CA ASP A 633 36.30 -16.70 8.02
C ASP A 633 36.45 -17.95 7.14
N MET A 634 35.55 -18.92 7.28
CA MET A 634 35.47 -20.09 6.40
C MET A 634 34.65 -19.81 5.13
N ILE A 635 34.00 -18.64 5.03
CA ILE A 635 33.01 -18.33 3.98
C ILE A 635 33.59 -17.31 3.01
N GLN A 636 33.71 -17.71 1.74
CA GLN A 636 34.01 -16.80 0.65
C GLN A 636 32.75 -16.52 -0.19
N CYS A 637 32.20 -15.32 -0.05
CA CYS A 637 31.00 -14.91 -0.79
C CYS A 637 31.29 -14.55 -2.24
N VAL A 638 30.51 -15.08 -3.18
CA VAL A 638 30.66 -14.88 -4.62
C VAL A 638 29.37 -14.33 -5.25
N GLY A 639 29.55 -13.59 -6.34
CA GLY A 639 28.49 -12.92 -7.08
C GLY A 639 27.72 -13.80 -8.07
N ALA A 640 27.67 -15.12 -7.88
CA ALA A 640 26.77 -16.08 -8.56
C ALA A 640 27.07 -17.51 -8.11
N ALA A 641 26.07 -18.41 -8.20
CA ALA A 641 26.28 -19.84 -7.95
C ALA A 641 27.26 -20.48 -8.97
N THR A 642 27.10 -20.19 -10.26
CA THR A 642 28.01 -20.63 -11.32
C THR A 642 29.47 -20.22 -11.09
N ALA A 643 29.69 -19.05 -10.49
CA ALA A 643 31.05 -18.59 -10.21
C ALA A 643 31.75 -19.41 -9.12
N MET A 644 31.02 -20.09 -8.24
CA MET A 644 31.61 -20.90 -7.16
C MET A 644 32.46 -22.04 -7.71
N HIS A 645 31.91 -22.77 -8.70
CA HIS A 645 32.56 -23.90 -9.34
C HIS A 645 33.85 -23.49 -10.06
N ASP A 646 33.76 -22.44 -10.88
CA ASP A 646 34.91 -21.93 -11.63
C ASP A 646 36.02 -21.42 -10.70
N ILE A 647 35.68 -20.62 -9.68
CA ILE A 647 36.66 -20.07 -8.73
C ILE A 647 37.35 -21.18 -7.95
N LEU A 648 36.58 -22.18 -7.49
CA LEU A 648 37.17 -23.29 -6.75
C LEU A 648 38.10 -24.12 -7.64
N ALA A 649 37.67 -24.45 -8.86
CA ALA A 649 38.51 -25.17 -9.82
C ALA A 649 39.79 -24.39 -10.15
N TRP A 650 39.70 -23.07 -10.32
CA TRP A 650 40.87 -22.21 -10.52
C TRP A 650 41.85 -22.26 -9.34
N GLY A 651 41.37 -22.51 -8.13
CA GLY A 651 42.20 -22.65 -6.93
C GLY A 651 42.84 -24.03 -6.72
N VAL A 652 42.34 -25.09 -7.39
CA VAL A 652 42.74 -26.49 -7.10
C VAL A 652 43.15 -27.31 -8.33
N ALA A 653 42.97 -26.79 -9.54
CA ALA A 653 43.20 -27.51 -10.80
C ALA A 653 43.90 -26.63 -11.84
N ASP A 654 44.76 -27.23 -12.66
CA ASP A 654 45.38 -26.59 -13.82
C ASP A 654 44.52 -26.78 -15.09
N PRO A 655 44.72 -25.96 -16.14
CA PRO A 655 44.06 -26.18 -17.43
C PRO A 655 44.27 -27.59 -17.96
N GLY A 656 43.18 -28.31 -18.25
CA GLY A 656 43.17 -29.69 -18.71
C GLY A 656 43.05 -30.76 -17.62
N ASP A 657 43.17 -30.40 -16.34
CA ASP A 657 42.88 -31.31 -15.21
C ASP A 657 41.38 -31.66 -15.15
N GLY A 658 41.07 -32.75 -14.43
CA GLY A 658 39.73 -33.34 -14.37
C GLY A 658 38.94 -33.02 -13.09
N VAL A 659 37.62 -32.84 -13.24
CA VAL A 659 36.62 -32.84 -12.16
C VAL A 659 35.72 -34.06 -12.33
N LEU A 660 35.82 -35.01 -11.42
CA LEU A 660 35.07 -36.28 -11.45
C LEU A 660 33.67 -36.11 -10.85
N THR A 661 32.64 -36.62 -11.51
CA THR A 661 31.25 -36.63 -11.01
C THR A 661 30.49 -37.86 -11.53
N SER A 662 29.48 -38.34 -10.80
CA SER A 662 28.54 -39.37 -11.26
C SER A 662 27.53 -38.82 -12.29
N ARG A 663 26.82 -39.71 -12.99
CA ARG A 663 25.67 -39.40 -13.85
C ARG A 663 24.37 -40.02 -13.28
N PRO A 664 23.17 -39.50 -13.59
CA PRO A 664 22.89 -38.20 -14.20
C PRO A 664 23.33 -37.03 -13.30
N VAL A 665 23.66 -35.90 -13.91
CA VAL A 665 24.12 -34.70 -13.20
C VAL A 665 23.80 -33.44 -13.99
N TYR A 666 23.82 -32.28 -13.33
CA TYR A 666 23.62 -31.00 -13.97
C TYR A 666 24.56 -30.75 -15.18
N GLY A 667 23.97 -30.66 -16.37
CA GLY A 667 24.71 -30.60 -17.63
C GLY A 667 25.55 -29.37 -17.90
N ARG A 668 25.41 -28.31 -17.10
CA ARG A 668 26.20 -27.09 -17.30
C ARG A 668 27.51 -27.10 -16.55
N PHE A 669 27.83 -28.16 -15.79
CA PHE A 669 29.14 -28.26 -15.16
C PHE A 669 30.30 -28.21 -16.17
N GLU A 670 30.11 -28.73 -17.39
CA GLU A 670 31.11 -28.56 -18.47
C GLU A 670 31.38 -27.08 -18.79
N LEU A 671 30.37 -26.21 -18.69
CA LEU A 671 30.54 -24.77 -18.90
C LEU A 671 31.08 -24.07 -17.64
N ASP A 672 30.60 -24.48 -16.46
CA ASP A 672 31.01 -23.90 -15.19
C ASP A 672 32.52 -24.12 -14.94
N PHE A 673 33.03 -25.32 -15.27
CA PHE A 673 34.47 -25.66 -15.15
C PHE A 673 35.26 -25.42 -16.45
N GLY A 674 34.66 -25.57 -17.63
CA GLY A 674 35.41 -25.53 -18.88
C GLY A 674 35.72 -24.13 -19.41
N ASN A 675 34.87 -23.13 -19.14
CA ASN A 675 34.98 -21.84 -19.84
C ASN A 675 36.21 -21.01 -19.45
N LYS A 676 36.60 -21.01 -18.17
CA LYS A 676 37.68 -20.15 -17.64
C LYS A 676 38.80 -20.96 -17.01
N SER A 677 38.49 -21.83 -16.06
CA SER A 677 39.50 -22.74 -15.47
C SER A 677 40.00 -23.81 -16.46
N GLN A 678 39.26 -24.07 -17.55
CA GLN A 678 39.60 -25.09 -18.56
C GLN A 678 39.75 -26.49 -17.96
N ALA A 679 39.11 -26.74 -16.82
CA ALA A 679 39.03 -28.06 -16.24
C ALA A 679 37.99 -28.91 -17.01
N ARG A 680 38.28 -30.20 -17.16
CA ARG A 680 37.45 -31.15 -17.90
C ARG A 680 36.56 -31.91 -16.93
N VAL A 681 35.25 -31.97 -17.20
CA VAL A 681 34.37 -32.84 -16.44
C VAL A 681 34.61 -34.29 -16.86
N VAL A 682 34.91 -35.14 -15.89
CA VAL A 682 35.10 -36.58 -16.05
C VAL A 682 33.89 -37.26 -15.43
N TYR A 683 33.20 -38.09 -16.22
CA TYR A 683 31.97 -38.73 -15.76
C TYR A 683 32.22 -40.17 -15.32
N ALA A 684 31.76 -40.52 -14.13
CA ALA A 684 31.53 -41.90 -13.77
C ALA A 684 30.16 -42.34 -14.29
N ASP A 685 30.14 -43.45 -15.01
CA ASP A 685 28.94 -43.96 -15.65
C ASP A 685 28.11 -44.73 -14.60
N THR A 686 27.02 -44.09 -14.17
CA THR A 686 26.06 -44.59 -13.20
C THR A 686 24.63 -44.40 -13.72
N ASP A 687 23.73 -45.30 -13.32
CA ASP A 687 22.29 -45.08 -13.45
C ASP A 687 21.76 -44.20 -12.30
N ALA A 688 20.53 -43.68 -12.43
CA ALA A 688 19.94 -42.76 -11.47
C ALA A 688 19.80 -43.36 -10.06
N GLU A 689 19.54 -44.66 -9.97
CA GLU A 689 19.40 -45.40 -8.72
C GLU A 689 20.77 -45.70 -8.09
N ASP A 690 21.76 -46.06 -8.91
CA ASP A 690 23.07 -46.55 -8.47
C ASP A 690 23.97 -45.42 -7.95
N CYS A 691 23.78 -44.20 -8.43
CA CYS A 691 24.63 -43.06 -8.04
C CYS A 691 24.52 -42.68 -6.54
N PHE A 692 23.53 -43.23 -5.82
CA PHE A 692 23.35 -43.04 -4.38
C PHE A 692 23.81 -44.23 -3.55
N ASP A 693 24.17 -45.36 -4.16
CA ASP A 693 24.65 -46.53 -3.44
C ASP A 693 26.13 -46.39 -3.05
N GLU A 694 26.57 -47.09 -2.02
CA GLU A 694 27.98 -47.09 -1.61
C GLU A 694 28.93 -47.57 -2.72
N THR A 695 28.46 -48.41 -3.64
CA THR A 695 29.21 -48.90 -4.81
C THR A 695 29.52 -47.83 -5.86
N VAL A 696 28.98 -46.60 -5.74
CA VAL A 696 29.33 -45.48 -6.62
C VAL A 696 30.84 -45.22 -6.67
N VAL A 697 31.56 -45.50 -5.57
CA VAL A 697 33.02 -45.33 -5.53
C VAL A 697 33.74 -46.30 -6.48
N GLU A 698 33.19 -47.46 -6.79
CA GLU A 698 33.76 -48.39 -7.78
C GLU A 698 33.71 -47.76 -9.18
N ARG A 699 32.62 -47.07 -9.50
CA ARG A 699 32.49 -46.30 -10.75
C ARG A 699 33.43 -45.09 -10.78
N PHE A 700 33.72 -44.50 -9.62
CA PHE A 700 34.73 -43.46 -9.50
C PHE A 700 36.15 -43.99 -9.73
N GLU A 701 36.49 -45.17 -9.22
CA GLU A 701 37.77 -45.84 -9.51
C GLU A 701 37.91 -46.12 -11.02
N GLU A 702 36.91 -46.73 -11.64
CA GLU A 702 36.90 -47.03 -13.09
C GLU A 702 37.08 -45.75 -13.93
N ALA A 703 36.37 -44.67 -13.57
CA ALA A 703 36.47 -43.39 -14.25
C ALA A 703 37.83 -42.71 -14.04
N LEU A 704 38.42 -42.83 -12.86
CA LEU A 704 39.76 -42.31 -12.55
C LEU A 704 40.84 -43.04 -13.34
N GLU A 705 40.78 -44.38 -13.41
CA GLU A 705 41.68 -45.20 -14.22
C GLU A 705 41.60 -44.84 -15.70
N ARG A 706 40.38 -44.74 -16.24
CA ARG A 706 40.13 -44.31 -17.62
C ARG A 706 40.67 -42.91 -17.90
N SER A 707 40.40 -41.96 -17.01
CA SER A 707 40.88 -40.58 -17.11
C SER A 707 42.40 -40.50 -17.15
N ASN A 708 43.08 -41.27 -16.29
CA ASN A 708 44.53 -41.34 -16.25
C ASN A 708 45.11 -41.93 -17.55
N ALA A 709 44.47 -42.96 -18.11
CA ALA A 709 44.86 -43.53 -19.41
C ALA A 709 44.69 -42.53 -20.57
N GLU A 710 43.70 -41.64 -20.49
CA GLU A 710 43.48 -40.54 -21.43
C GLU A 710 44.38 -39.31 -21.19
N GLY A 711 45.25 -39.36 -20.16
CA GLY A 711 46.16 -38.28 -19.81
C GLY A 711 45.52 -37.11 -19.06
N VAL A 712 44.28 -37.27 -18.56
CA VAL A 712 43.56 -36.26 -17.77
C VAL A 712 43.71 -36.58 -16.29
N LYS A 713 44.39 -35.71 -15.53
CA LYS A 713 44.59 -35.90 -14.09
C LYS A 713 43.40 -35.32 -13.32
N VAL A 714 42.62 -36.18 -12.68
CA VAL A 714 41.53 -35.72 -11.81
C VAL A 714 42.10 -35.05 -10.56
N LYS A 715 41.54 -33.90 -10.18
CA LYS A 715 41.92 -33.13 -8.97
C LYS A 715 40.81 -33.03 -7.94
N MET A 716 39.57 -33.12 -8.39
CA MET A 716 38.40 -32.89 -7.56
C MET A 716 37.28 -33.86 -7.91
N VAL A 717 36.54 -34.31 -6.90
CA VAL A 717 35.25 -34.97 -7.03
C VAL A 717 34.17 -33.94 -6.71
N LEU A 718 33.15 -33.85 -7.55
CA LEU A 718 31.96 -33.04 -7.36
C LEU A 718 30.77 -33.94 -7.07
N ILE A 719 30.03 -33.60 -6.02
CA ILE A 719 28.68 -34.13 -5.77
C ILE A 719 27.71 -32.96 -5.60
N VAL A 720 26.44 -33.18 -5.92
CA VAL A 720 25.36 -32.23 -5.66
C VAL A 720 24.40 -32.88 -4.67
N ASN A 721 24.20 -32.30 -3.49
CA ASN A 721 23.43 -32.93 -2.41
C ASN A 721 22.53 -31.90 -1.71
N PRO A 722 21.20 -31.93 -1.87
CA PRO A 722 20.41 -32.87 -2.68
C PRO A 722 20.72 -32.83 -4.19
N ASN A 723 20.61 -33.98 -4.86
CA ASN A 723 21.06 -34.17 -6.23
C ASN A 723 20.18 -33.45 -7.27
N ASN A 724 20.83 -32.79 -8.23
CA ASN A 724 20.23 -32.31 -9.48
C ASN A 724 20.79 -33.14 -10.64
N PRO A 725 19.96 -33.91 -11.35
CA PRO A 725 18.51 -33.71 -11.55
C PRO A 725 17.55 -34.61 -10.76
N LEU A 726 18.03 -35.43 -9.85
CA LEU A 726 17.26 -36.57 -9.33
C LEU A 726 16.29 -36.19 -8.18
N GLY A 727 16.55 -35.07 -7.50
CA GLY A 727 15.70 -34.54 -6.43
C GLY A 727 15.78 -35.38 -5.15
N LYS A 728 16.89 -36.11 -4.97
CA LYS A 728 17.10 -37.07 -3.89
C LYS A 728 18.37 -36.76 -3.12
N CYS A 729 18.35 -37.01 -1.82
CA CYS A 729 19.49 -36.82 -0.93
C CYS A 729 20.43 -38.03 -0.96
N TYR A 730 21.73 -37.80 -0.79
CA TYR A 730 22.69 -38.89 -0.61
C TYR A 730 22.53 -39.54 0.77
N PRO A 731 22.50 -40.88 0.85
CA PRO A 731 22.61 -41.58 2.12
C PRO A 731 23.93 -41.27 2.83
N ARG A 732 23.90 -41.25 4.17
CA ARG A 732 25.08 -40.99 4.99
C ARG A 732 26.24 -41.96 4.70
N GLY A 733 25.94 -43.25 4.52
CA GLY A 733 26.96 -44.28 4.21
C GLY A 733 27.72 -43.97 2.92
N THR A 734 26.99 -43.59 1.87
CA THR A 734 27.54 -43.18 0.58
C THR A 734 28.45 -41.96 0.68
N LEU A 735 28.04 -40.92 1.42
CA LEU A 735 28.88 -39.74 1.66
C LEU A 735 30.20 -40.11 2.34
N ILE A 736 30.18 -41.03 3.31
CA ILE A 736 31.38 -41.52 4.00
C ILE A 736 32.31 -42.24 3.01
N LYS A 737 31.77 -43.11 2.15
CA LYS A 737 32.57 -43.81 1.14
C LYS A 737 33.21 -42.86 0.14
N ILE A 738 32.49 -41.83 -0.29
CA ILE A 738 33.02 -40.80 -1.19
C ILE A 738 34.15 -40.01 -0.53
N MET A 739 34.02 -39.64 0.76
CA MET A 739 35.10 -39.00 1.52
C MET A 739 36.35 -39.88 1.59
N GLN A 740 36.19 -41.16 1.92
CA GLN A 740 37.28 -42.14 1.99
C GLN A 740 37.97 -42.34 0.63
N PHE A 741 37.19 -42.39 -0.46
CA PHE A 741 37.72 -42.43 -1.82
C PHE A 741 38.57 -41.20 -2.14
N CYS A 742 38.06 -40.00 -1.84
CA CYS A 742 38.79 -38.75 -2.08
C CYS A 742 40.08 -38.70 -1.25
N GLN A 743 40.05 -39.13 0.01
CA GLN A 743 41.23 -39.22 0.87
C GLN A 743 42.27 -40.20 0.34
N LYS A 744 41.85 -41.40 -0.10
CA LYS A 744 42.72 -42.43 -0.68
C LYS A 744 43.53 -41.90 -1.85
N HIS A 745 42.88 -41.10 -2.71
CA HIS A 745 43.49 -40.57 -3.93
C HIS A 745 44.00 -39.12 -3.79
N ARG A 746 43.90 -38.53 -2.59
CA ARG A 746 44.22 -37.12 -2.32
C ARG A 746 43.54 -36.13 -3.27
N LEU A 747 42.26 -36.37 -3.53
CA LEU A 747 41.40 -35.51 -4.35
C LEU A 747 40.61 -34.55 -3.46
N HIS A 748 40.37 -33.33 -3.96
CA HIS A 748 39.42 -32.42 -3.35
C HIS A 748 38.00 -33.00 -3.47
N LEU A 749 37.14 -32.79 -2.47
CA LEU A 749 35.73 -33.11 -2.51
C LEU A 749 34.92 -31.82 -2.38
N LEU A 750 34.19 -31.50 -3.44
CA LEU A 750 33.22 -30.43 -3.47
C LEU A 750 31.81 -31.01 -3.34
N SER A 751 31.11 -30.69 -2.25
CA SER A 751 29.68 -30.95 -2.07
C SER A 751 28.88 -29.68 -2.35
N ASP A 752 28.17 -29.63 -3.47
CA ASP A 752 27.25 -28.54 -3.79
C ASP A 752 25.90 -28.75 -3.10
N GLU A 753 25.69 -28.04 -2.00
CA GLU A 753 24.52 -28.17 -1.12
C GLU A 753 23.50 -27.05 -1.32
N ILE A 754 23.47 -26.44 -2.50
CA ILE A 754 22.59 -25.31 -2.85
C ILE A 754 21.08 -25.61 -2.68
N TYR A 755 20.68 -26.87 -2.58
CA TYR A 755 19.29 -27.32 -2.38
C TYR A 755 18.99 -27.77 -0.93
N ALA A 756 19.88 -27.55 0.04
CA ALA A 756 19.76 -28.07 1.40
C ALA A 756 18.44 -27.70 2.12
N CYS A 757 17.90 -26.50 1.89
CA CYS A 757 16.65 -26.09 2.53
C CYS A 757 15.39 -26.51 1.74
N SER A 758 15.53 -27.02 0.52
CA SER A 758 14.42 -27.49 -0.32
C SER A 758 13.88 -28.87 0.06
N VAL A 759 14.47 -29.55 1.04
CA VAL A 759 14.10 -30.93 1.42
C VAL A 759 12.77 -30.92 2.16
N PHE A 760 11.78 -31.60 1.62
CA PHE A 760 10.40 -31.61 2.12
C PHE A 760 9.98 -32.99 2.64
N LYS A 761 8.93 -33.02 3.46
CA LYS A 761 8.37 -34.27 3.98
C LYS A 761 7.55 -34.98 2.91
N THR A 762 7.70 -36.28 2.81
CA THR A 762 6.99 -37.16 1.88
C THR A 762 6.72 -38.50 2.54
N ASP A 763 5.67 -39.19 2.10
CA ASP A 763 5.30 -40.53 2.57
C ASP A 763 6.01 -41.64 1.75
N ASP A 764 6.84 -41.28 0.76
CA ASP A 764 7.62 -42.25 -0.01
C ASP A 764 8.66 -42.95 0.90
N PRO A 765 8.59 -44.28 1.08
CA PRO A 765 9.49 -45.01 1.96
C PRO A 765 10.95 -45.00 1.49
N ASN A 766 11.22 -44.65 0.22
CA ASN A 766 12.57 -44.57 -0.34
C ASN A 766 13.20 -43.18 -0.18
N ALA A 767 12.48 -42.22 0.41
CA ALA A 767 12.98 -40.87 0.64
C ALA A 767 14.06 -40.87 1.74
N VAL A 768 15.22 -40.32 1.41
CA VAL A 768 16.37 -40.24 2.31
C VAL A 768 16.41 -38.85 2.95
N PRO A 769 16.54 -38.71 4.28
CA PRO A 769 16.67 -37.41 4.90
C PRO A 769 17.96 -36.71 4.46
N PHE A 770 17.93 -35.40 4.35
CA PHE A 770 19.11 -34.62 4.02
C PHE A 770 20.18 -34.74 5.11
N THR A 771 21.39 -35.09 4.69
CA THR A 771 22.60 -35.10 5.51
C THR A 771 23.63 -34.21 4.81
N SER A 772 23.98 -33.08 5.41
CA SER A 772 25.11 -32.28 4.93
C SER A 772 26.40 -33.06 5.17
N ILE A 773 27.35 -32.96 4.24
CA ILE A 773 28.67 -33.57 4.43
C ILE A 773 29.41 -32.97 5.64
N LEU A 774 29.14 -31.70 5.97
CA LEU A 774 29.74 -31.02 7.11
C LEU A 774 29.20 -31.53 8.45
N SER A 775 28.02 -32.17 8.47
CA SER A 775 27.44 -32.78 9.69
C SER A 775 28.14 -34.07 10.13
N ILE A 776 28.99 -34.63 9.27
CA ILE A 776 29.74 -35.85 9.53
C ILE A 776 31.07 -35.49 10.18
N ASN A 777 31.46 -36.22 11.22
CA ASN A 777 32.82 -36.10 11.75
C ASN A 777 33.79 -36.68 10.71
N THR A 778 34.65 -35.83 10.16
CA THR A 778 35.58 -36.18 9.08
C THR A 778 36.86 -36.85 9.58
N ALA A 779 37.06 -36.95 10.90
CA ALA A 779 38.21 -37.65 11.49
C ALA A 779 38.35 -39.05 10.90
N ASP A 780 39.55 -39.38 10.45
CA ASP A 780 39.90 -40.65 9.80
C ASP A 780 39.16 -40.94 8.46
N MET A 781 38.38 -39.98 7.93
CA MET A 781 37.65 -40.13 6.67
C MET A 781 38.24 -39.28 5.54
N ILE A 782 38.47 -37.99 5.79
CA ILE A 782 39.06 -37.06 4.83
C ILE A 782 39.76 -35.92 5.56
N ASP A 783 40.90 -35.50 5.01
CA ASP A 783 41.57 -34.28 5.43
C ASP A 783 40.67 -33.05 5.19
N SER A 784 40.48 -32.23 6.23
CA SER A 784 39.67 -31.02 6.15
C SER A 784 40.15 -30.03 5.09
N GLU A 785 41.44 -30.08 4.68
CA GLU A 785 41.95 -29.23 3.60
C GLU A 785 41.46 -29.63 2.20
N LEU A 786 40.92 -30.85 2.05
CA LEU A 786 40.37 -31.36 0.80
C LEU A 786 38.84 -31.23 0.72
N LEU A 787 38.15 -30.85 1.80
CA LEU A 787 36.69 -30.79 1.83
C LEU A 787 36.17 -29.35 1.65
N HIS A 788 35.26 -29.19 0.69
CA HIS A 788 34.65 -27.91 0.35
C HIS A 788 33.14 -28.07 0.16
N VAL A 789 32.37 -27.07 0.56
CA VAL A 789 30.93 -27.00 0.34
C VAL A 789 30.57 -25.72 -0.39
N THR A 790 29.63 -25.79 -1.32
CA THR A 790 29.02 -24.59 -1.93
C THR A 790 27.56 -24.44 -1.53
N TYR A 791 27.14 -23.20 -1.35
CA TYR A 791 25.74 -22.85 -1.05
C TYR A 791 25.37 -21.51 -1.69
N GLY A 792 24.08 -21.24 -1.85
CA GLY A 792 23.62 -19.93 -2.30
C GLY A 792 22.11 -19.74 -2.24
N LEU A 793 21.68 -18.48 -2.32
CA LEU A 793 20.26 -18.12 -2.22
C LEU A 793 19.50 -18.32 -3.55
N SER A 794 20.18 -18.81 -4.59
CA SER A 794 19.61 -18.92 -5.93
C SER A 794 18.49 -19.95 -6.03
N LYS A 795 18.58 -21.02 -5.23
CA LYS A 795 17.64 -22.13 -5.23
C LYS A 795 16.70 -21.96 -4.06
N ASP A 796 17.09 -22.34 -2.86
CA ASP A 796 16.24 -22.38 -1.65
C ASP A 796 15.40 -21.11 -1.36
N PHE A 797 15.86 -19.92 -1.78
CA PHE A 797 15.16 -18.65 -1.60
C PHE A 797 14.51 -18.11 -2.88
N GLY A 798 14.53 -18.85 -3.99
CA GLY A 798 14.05 -18.38 -5.30
C GLY A 798 14.76 -17.12 -5.82
N ALA A 799 15.93 -16.77 -5.26
CA ALA A 799 16.54 -15.45 -5.41
C ALA A 799 17.76 -15.46 -6.36
N ALA A 800 17.71 -16.24 -7.45
CA ALA A 800 18.80 -16.36 -8.40
C ALA A 800 19.26 -15.01 -9.00
N GLY A 801 18.35 -14.04 -9.10
CA GLY A 801 18.63 -12.68 -9.54
C GLY A 801 19.50 -11.85 -8.59
N LEU A 802 19.53 -12.19 -7.29
CA LEU A 802 20.41 -11.51 -6.32
C LEU A 802 21.87 -11.89 -6.50
N ARG A 803 22.14 -13.05 -7.12
CA ARG A 803 23.49 -13.54 -7.41
C ARG A 803 24.36 -13.66 -6.15
N LEU A 804 23.82 -14.33 -5.12
CA LEU A 804 24.52 -14.59 -3.87
C LEU A 804 24.84 -16.08 -3.74
N GLY A 805 26.13 -16.41 -3.81
CA GLY A 805 26.68 -17.73 -3.52
C GLY A 805 27.82 -17.64 -2.51
N ALA A 806 28.24 -18.78 -1.99
CA ALA A 806 29.36 -18.89 -1.07
C ALA A 806 30.08 -20.23 -1.20
N ILE A 807 31.40 -20.18 -1.14
CA ILE A 807 32.27 -21.33 -0.93
C ILE A 807 32.56 -21.40 0.57
N VAL A 808 32.36 -22.56 1.18
CA VAL A 808 32.62 -22.85 2.58
C VAL A 808 33.77 -23.85 2.65
N THR A 809 34.90 -23.47 3.24
CA THR A 809 36.05 -24.35 3.38
C THR A 809 36.91 -24.00 4.59
N GLN A 810 37.55 -25.03 5.16
CA GLN A 810 38.55 -24.89 6.22
C GLN A 810 39.99 -24.80 5.67
N SER A 811 40.15 -25.01 4.36
CA SER A 811 41.45 -25.03 3.70
C SER A 811 42.01 -23.61 3.53
N ARG A 812 42.95 -23.23 4.40
CA ARG A 812 43.66 -21.94 4.30
C ARG A 812 44.44 -21.77 3.01
N PRO A 813 45.09 -22.82 2.43
CA PRO A 813 45.70 -22.70 1.12
C PRO A 813 44.69 -22.37 0.02
N VAL A 814 43.54 -23.06 -0.02
CA VAL A 814 42.50 -22.83 -1.03
C VAL A 814 41.87 -21.44 -0.87
N LEU A 815 41.56 -21.01 0.36
CA LEU A 815 41.07 -19.65 0.63
C LEU A 815 42.02 -18.59 0.08
N ARG A 816 43.33 -18.72 0.34
CA ARG A 816 44.34 -17.80 -0.18
C ARG A 816 44.43 -17.83 -1.71
N ALA A 817 44.31 -19.01 -2.31
CA ALA A 817 44.34 -19.15 -3.77
C ALA A 817 43.15 -18.43 -4.44
N ILE A 818 41.94 -18.61 -3.90
CA ILE A 818 40.73 -18.01 -4.48
C ILE A 818 40.59 -16.51 -4.17
N GLU A 819 41.12 -16.03 -3.04
CA GLU A 819 41.04 -14.61 -2.64
C GLU A 819 41.58 -13.66 -3.75
N GLY A 820 42.61 -14.09 -4.48
CA GLY A 820 43.19 -13.32 -5.58
C GLY A 820 42.23 -13.00 -6.72
N VAL A 821 41.26 -13.88 -7.00
CA VAL A 821 40.26 -13.68 -8.07
C VAL A 821 38.96 -13.08 -7.56
N MET A 822 38.74 -13.02 -6.24
CA MET A 822 37.50 -12.52 -5.65
C MET A 822 37.16 -11.08 -6.02
N ARG A 823 38.15 -10.27 -6.38
CA ARG A 823 37.93 -8.90 -6.87
C ARG A 823 36.98 -8.84 -8.07
N PHE A 824 36.96 -9.87 -8.91
CA PHE A 824 36.11 -9.95 -10.11
C PHE A 824 34.75 -10.61 -9.85
N HIS A 825 34.58 -11.20 -8.67
CA HIS A 825 33.44 -12.02 -8.31
C HIS A 825 32.73 -11.52 -7.04
N ASN A 826 33.01 -10.28 -6.61
CA ASN A 826 32.30 -9.69 -5.47
C ASN A 826 30.81 -9.48 -5.77
N PRO A 827 29.91 -9.82 -4.84
CA PRO A 827 28.49 -9.51 -4.98
C PRO A 827 28.22 -8.00 -4.97
N SER A 828 27.10 -7.60 -5.57
CA SER A 828 26.59 -6.23 -5.45
C SER A 828 26.21 -5.91 -4.00
N GLY A 829 26.50 -4.70 -3.54
CA GLY A 829 26.13 -4.28 -2.18
C GLY A 829 24.62 -4.21 -1.95
N ALA A 830 23.83 -3.90 -2.97
CA ALA A 830 22.37 -3.98 -2.87
C ALA A 830 21.90 -5.43 -2.67
N SER A 831 22.51 -6.40 -3.37
CA SER A 831 22.23 -7.82 -3.15
C SER A 831 22.61 -8.23 -1.74
N LEU A 832 23.80 -7.83 -1.25
CA LEU A 832 24.26 -8.12 0.10
C LEU A 832 23.32 -7.54 1.17
N ALA A 833 22.81 -6.32 0.97
CA ALA A 833 21.84 -5.71 1.88
C ALA A 833 20.57 -6.57 2.01
N ILE A 834 20.01 -7.00 0.87
CA ILE A 834 18.81 -7.84 0.82
C ILE A 834 19.09 -9.21 1.42
N GLY A 835 20.16 -9.89 0.98
CA GLY A 835 20.56 -11.19 1.49
C GLY A 835 20.83 -11.19 2.99
N THR A 836 21.47 -10.14 3.51
CA THR A 836 21.73 -9.98 4.94
C THR A 836 20.42 -9.84 5.71
N ALA A 837 19.51 -8.98 5.25
CA ALA A 837 18.21 -8.80 5.90
C ALA A 837 17.40 -10.10 5.96
N LEU A 838 17.38 -10.88 4.87
CA LEU A 838 16.70 -12.18 4.81
C LEU A 838 17.24 -13.17 5.85
N LEU A 839 18.57 -13.23 6.01
CA LEU A 839 19.22 -14.23 6.85
C LEU A 839 19.33 -13.82 8.32
N GLU A 840 19.36 -12.52 8.64
CA GLU A 840 19.41 -12.01 10.02
C GLU A 840 18.04 -12.07 10.72
N ASP A 841 16.93 -11.90 9.99
CA ASP A 841 15.60 -12.14 10.55
C ASP A 841 15.33 -13.65 10.68
N ARG A 842 15.82 -14.22 11.79
CA ARG A 842 15.71 -15.67 12.04
C ARG A 842 14.28 -16.16 12.19
N LEU A 843 13.37 -15.33 12.68
CA LEU A 843 11.96 -15.72 12.83
C LEU A 843 11.31 -15.84 11.45
N TRP A 844 11.50 -14.83 10.61
CA TRP A 844 11.02 -14.86 9.24
C TRP A 844 11.69 -15.98 8.44
N CYS A 845 13.02 -16.12 8.51
CA CYS A 845 13.75 -17.13 7.76
C CYS A 845 13.28 -18.55 8.08
N ARG A 846 13.03 -18.88 9.36
CA ARG A 846 12.47 -20.18 9.76
C ARG A 846 11.08 -20.42 9.19
N ALA A 847 10.21 -19.42 9.33
CA ALA A 847 8.85 -19.50 8.80
C ALA A 847 8.84 -19.62 7.27
N PHE A 848 9.74 -18.90 6.59
CA PHE A 848 9.92 -18.95 5.15
C PHE A 848 10.40 -20.32 4.68
N VAL A 849 11.44 -20.90 5.29
CA VAL A 849 11.94 -22.23 4.92
C VAL A 849 10.87 -23.30 5.15
N GLU A 850 10.14 -23.25 6.27
CA GLU A 850 9.05 -24.21 6.53
C GLU A 850 7.88 -24.05 5.55
N SER A 851 7.50 -22.81 5.22
CA SER A 851 6.51 -22.49 4.19
C SER A 851 6.94 -23.02 2.82
N SER A 852 8.19 -22.77 2.44
CA SER A 852 8.82 -23.26 1.21
C SER A 852 8.75 -24.78 1.11
N ARG A 853 9.17 -25.50 2.17
CA ARG A 853 9.10 -26.98 2.23
C ARG A 853 7.68 -27.50 2.11
N THR A 854 6.70 -26.86 2.76
CA THR A 854 5.29 -27.23 2.67
C THR A 854 4.74 -27.04 1.26
N LYS A 855 5.08 -25.93 0.61
CA LYS A 855 4.71 -25.65 -0.78
C LYS A 855 5.35 -26.63 -1.76
N LEU A 856 6.62 -26.99 -1.54
CA LEU A 856 7.31 -27.99 -2.34
C LEU A 856 6.68 -29.37 -2.20
N ALA A 857 6.37 -29.82 -0.97
CA ALA A 857 5.66 -31.08 -0.73
C ALA A 857 4.32 -31.11 -1.47
N THR A 858 3.54 -30.03 -1.40
CA THR A 858 2.24 -29.91 -2.06
C THR A 858 2.39 -29.96 -3.59
N ALA A 859 3.35 -29.21 -4.14
CA ALA A 859 3.58 -29.17 -5.58
C ALA A 859 4.15 -30.50 -6.12
N HIS A 860 5.02 -31.15 -5.34
CA HIS A 860 5.54 -32.48 -5.64
C HIS A 860 4.40 -33.51 -5.68
N ALA A 861 3.57 -33.57 -4.64
CA ALA A 861 2.42 -34.48 -4.59
C ALA A 861 1.44 -34.26 -5.76
N HIS A 862 1.22 -33.00 -6.14
CA HIS A 862 0.37 -32.64 -7.29
C HIS A 862 0.94 -33.18 -8.61
N VAL A 863 2.24 -32.99 -8.86
CA VAL A 863 2.85 -33.45 -10.12
C VAL A 863 2.96 -34.98 -10.15
N THR A 864 3.33 -35.63 -9.05
CA THR A 864 3.47 -37.09 -9.01
C THR A 864 2.13 -37.80 -9.15
N SER A 865 1.07 -37.31 -8.49
CA SER A 865 -0.29 -37.82 -8.68
C SER A 865 -0.72 -37.74 -10.15
N GLY A 866 -0.43 -36.64 -10.83
CA GLY A 866 -0.75 -36.49 -12.25
C GLY A 866 0.08 -37.39 -13.16
N LEU A 867 1.34 -37.67 -12.81
CA LEU A 867 2.18 -38.65 -13.51
C LEU A 867 1.66 -40.09 -13.31
N ASP A 868 1.22 -40.44 -12.10
CA ASP A 868 0.60 -41.73 -11.77
C ASP A 868 -0.70 -41.95 -12.56
N GLU A 869 -1.57 -40.93 -12.63
CA GLU A 869 -2.78 -40.95 -13.48
C GLU A 869 -2.48 -41.08 -14.97
N MET A 870 -1.31 -40.61 -15.39
CA MET A 870 -0.80 -40.81 -16.74
C MET A 870 -0.14 -42.18 -16.90
N GLY A 871 0.26 -42.88 -15.84
CA GLY A 871 1.09 -44.07 -15.93
C GLY A 871 2.51 -43.78 -16.44
N VAL A 872 3.03 -42.59 -16.17
CA VAL A 872 4.43 -42.20 -16.44
C VAL A 872 5.25 -42.51 -15.20
N ARG A 873 6.28 -43.34 -15.35
CA ARG A 873 7.19 -43.67 -14.23
C ARG A 873 8.10 -42.48 -13.91
N TYR A 874 8.52 -42.40 -12.65
CA TYR A 874 9.50 -41.43 -12.19
C TYR A 874 10.36 -42.04 -11.07
N LEU A 875 11.51 -41.44 -10.80
CA LEU A 875 12.43 -41.91 -9.77
C LEU A 875 11.79 -41.85 -8.38
N SER A 876 11.87 -42.96 -7.64
CA SER A 876 11.36 -43.05 -6.26
C SER A 876 12.32 -42.43 -5.23
N GLY A 877 11.75 -41.97 -4.13
CA GLY A 877 12.47 -41.34 -3.03
C GLY A 877 12.90 -39.90 -3.29
N SER A 878 12.31 -39.24 -4.29
CA SER A 878 12.50 -37.81 -4.53
C SER A 878 11.83 -36.99 -3.41
N ASN A 879 12.62 -36.19 -2.70
CA ASN A 879 12.17 -35.43 -1.53
C ASN A 879 12.83 -34.05 -1.40
N ALA A 880 13.48 -33.58 -2.47
CA ALA A 880 14.18 -32.30 -2.48
C ALA A 880 14.25 -31.72 -3.89
N GLY A 881 14.73 -30.48 -3.99
CA GLY A 881 14.83 -29.77 -5.26
C GLY A 881 13.48 -29.35 -5.81
N PHE A 882 13.47 -29.01 -7.09
CA PHE A 882 12.32 -28.40 -7.77
C PHE A 882 11.85 -29.20 -8.98
N PHE A 883 12.32 -30.44 -9.07
CA PHE A 883 12.21 -31.27 -10.23
C PHE A 883 11.93 -32.72 -9.84
N VAL A 884 11.30 -33.45 -10.76
CA VAL A 884 11.11 -34.90 -10.71
C VAL A 884 11.79 -35.50 -11.95
N TRP A 885 12.49 -36.60 -11.75
CA TRP A 885 13.17 -37.33 -12.81
C TRP A 885 12.20 -38.36 -13.41
N ILE A 886 11.68 -38.09 -14.61
CA ILE A 886 10.60 -38.85 -15.25
C ILE A 886 11.13 -39.75 -16.37
N ASP A 887 10.52 -40.92 -16.54
CA ASP A 887 10.82 -41.88 -17.59
C ASP A 887 9.78 -41.80 -18.71
N LEU A 888 10.22 -41.19 -19.83
CA LEU A 888 9.50 -41.12 -21.09
C LEU A 888 10.10 -42.05 -22.15
N SER A 889 10.97 -42.99 -21.78
CA SER A 889 11.53 -43.98 -22.72
C SER A 889 10.49 -44.78 -23.51
N PRO A 890 9.30 -45.13 -22.96
CA PRO A 890 8.26 -45.80 -23.76
C PRO A 890 7.63 -44.93 -24.85
N TYR A 891 7.92 -43.62 -24.87
CA TYR A 891 7.33 -42.66 -25.81
C TYR A 891 8.35 -42.10 -26.79
N LEU A 892 9.57 -42.64 -26.81
CA LEU A 892 10.57 -42.27 -27.80
C LEU A 892 10.06 -42.64 -29.21
N PRO A 893 10.00 -41.68 -30.14
CA PRO A 893 9.52 -41.97 -31.49
C PRO A 893 10.56 -42.77 -32.28
N GLU A 894 10.08 -43.66 -33.14
CA GLU A 894 10.93 -44.35 -34.13
C GLU A 894 11.41 -43.38 -35.22
N GLU A 895 10.54 -42.47 -35.66
CA GLU A 895 10.87 -41.43 -36.64
C GLU A 895 11.48 -40.18 -35.96
N LEU A 896 12.66 -39.79 -36.42
CA LEU A 896 13.40 -38.65 -35.87
C LEU A 896 12.99 -37.29 -36.44
N ASN A 897 12.33 -37.24 -37.60
CA ASN A 897 11.87 -36.01 -38.25
C ASN A 897 12.94 -34.90 -38.37
N GLY A 898 14.18 -35.29 -38.68
CA GLY A 898 15.31 -34.36 -38.83
C GLY A 898 16.04 -33.99 -37.55
N GLU A 899 15.61 -34.50 -36.38
CA GLU A 899 16.29 -34.30 -35.10
C GLU A 899 17.44 -35.29 -34.89
N ALA A 900 18.39 -34.93 -34.02
CA ALA A 900 19.64 -35.68 -33.84
C ALA A 900 19.46 -37.08 -33.23
N ASN A 901 18.42 -37.28 -32.40
CA ASN A 901 18.05 -38.58 -31.82
C ASN A 901 16.60 -38.55 -31.31
N ALA A 902 16.10 -39.71 -30.86
CA ALA A 902 14.72 -39.89 -30.46
C ALA A 902 14.30 -39.00 -29.28
N GLU A 903 15.21 -38.62 -28.38
CA GLU A 903 14.89 -37.71 -27.26
C GLU A 903 14.70 -36.27 -27.75
N PHE A 904 15.51 -35.80 -28.70
CA PHE A 904 15.28 -34.50 -29.35
C PHE A 904 13.99 -34.50 -30.17
N ALA A 905 13.70 -35.59 -30.88
CA ALA A 905 12.43 -35.75 -31.61
C ALA A 905 11.22 -35.72 -30.67
N LEU A 906 11.29 -36.40 -29.52
CA LEU A 906 10.24 -36.34 -28.49
C LEU A 906 10.13 -34.94 -27.88
N ALA A 907 11.25 -34.30 -27.53
CA ALA A 907 11.27 -32.96 -26.97
C ALA A 907 10.69 -31.92 -27.95
N ARG A 908 10.96 -32.05 -29.25
CA ARG A 908 10.33 -31.22 -30.29
C ARG A 908 8.82 -31.40 -30.31
N LYS A 909 8.33 -32.65 -30.34
CA LYS A 909 6.89 -32.95 -30.32
C LYS A 909 6.20 -32.39 -29.07
N LEU A 910 6.86 -32.47 -27.91
CA LEU A 910 6.37 -31.86 -26.67
C LEU A 910 6.37 -30.32 -26.78
N MET A 911 7.42 -29.73 -27.33
CA MET A 911 7.55 -28.29 -27.53
C MET A 911 6.46 -27.75 -28.47
N ASP A 912 6.14 -28.47 -29.54
CA ASP A 912 5.05 -28.14 -30.47
C ASP A 912 3.68 -28.21 -29.79
N ALA A 913 3.52 -29.10 -28.80
CA ALA A 913 2.35 -29.15 -27.92
C ALA A 913 2.38 -28.07 -26.81
N GLY A 914 3.44 -27.27 -26.74
CA GLY A 914 3.64 -26.22 -25.74
C GLY A 914 4.14 -26.71 -24.39
N VAL A 915 4.87 -27.83 -24.35
CA VAL A 915 5.56 -28.36 -23.17
C VAL A 915 7.06 -28.41 -23.46
N PHE A 916 7.87 -27.71 -22.66
CA PHE A 916 9.32 -27.73 -22.82
C PHE A 916 9.98 -28.65 -21.79
N LEU A 917 10.66 -29.69 -22.28
CA LEU A 917 11.60 -30.51 -21.51
C LEU A 917 12.92 -30.53 -22.28
N HIS A 918 14.03 -30.30 -21.60
CA HIS A 918 15.34 -30.31 -22.26
C HIS A 918 15.82 -31.76 -22.43
N PRO A 919 16.06 -32.24 -23.66
CA PRO A 919 16.62 -33.58 -23.87
C PRO A 919 18.12 -33.57 -23.56
N ARG A 920 18.62 -34.67 -22.98
CA ARG A 920 20.04 -34.97 -22.77
C ARG A 920 20.89 -33.97 -21.98
N GLU A 921 20.32 -32.91 -21.41
CA GLU A 921 21.11 -31.94 -20.62
C GLU A 921 21.74 -32.65 -19.43
N GLU A 922 21.06 -33.58 -18.80
CA GLU A 922 21.49 -34.18 -17.54
C GLU A 922 22.42 -35.40 -17.71
N HIS A 923 22.91 -35.67 -18.93
CA HIS A 923 23.82 -36.77 -19.26
C HIS A 923 23.38 -38.16 -18.74
N SER A 924 22.08 -38.47 -18.85
CA SER A 924 21.57 -39.82 -18.60
C SER A 924 22.26 -40.84 -19.52
N LEU A 925 22.64 -42.00 -18.99
CA LEU A 925 23.14 -43.12 -19.80
C LEU A 925 22.03 -43.74 -20.65
N LYS A 926 20.84 -43.88 -20.06
CA LYS A 926 19.67 -44.45 -20.72
C LYS A 926 18.84 -43.33 -21.36
N PRO A 927 18.51 -43.42 -22.66
CA PRO A 927 17.65 -42.43 -23.31
C PRO A 927 16.22 -42.51 -22.78
N GLY A 928 15.52 -41.37 -22.82
CA GLY A 928 14.11 -41.26 -22.47
C GLY A 928 13.86 -40.71 -21.07
N TRP A 929 14.90 -40.43 -20.30
CA TRP A 929 14.76 -39.80 -18.99
C TRP A 929 14.86 -38.27 -19.09
N PHE A 930 13.95 -37.58 -18.42
CA PHE A 930 13.86 -36.12 -18.45
C PHE A 930 13.70 -35.53 -17.05
N ARG A 931 14.30 -34.36 -16.84
CA ARG A 931 14.05 -33.56 -15.64
C ARG A 931 12.82 -32.69 -15.87
N LEU A 932 11.75 -32.93 -15.11
CA LEU A 932 10.54 -32.12 -15.13
C LEU A 932 10.51 -31.17 -13.93
N VAL A 933 10.51 -29.86 -14.18
CA VAL A 933 10.41 -28.82 -13.12
C VAL A 933 8.93 -28.60 -12.75
N TYR A 934 8.57 -28.78 -11.48
CA TYR A 934 7.17 -28.77 -11.03
C TYR A 934 6.75 -27.55 -10.22
N THR A 935 7.69 -26.67 -9.87
CA THR A 935 7.51 -25.49 -9.00
C THR A 935 6.95 -24.27 -9.76
N GLN A 936 5.90 -24.52 -10.53
CA GLN A 936 5.13 -23.52 -11.28
C GLN A 936 3.71 -23.41 -10.69
N ASP A 937 2.93 -22.45 -11.18
CA ASP A 937 1.51 -22.37 -10.87
C ASP A 937 0.81 -23.74 -11.13
N PRO A 938 0.02 -24.29 -10.17
CA PRO A 938 -0.54 -25.63 -10.28
C PRO A 938 -1.38 -25.87 -11.54
N LYS A 939 -2.10 -24.86 -12.04
CA LYS A 939 -2.88 -24.98 -13.29
C LYS A 939 -1.97 -25.16 -14.49
N THR A 940 -0.80 -24.55 -14.46
CA THR A 940 0.21 -24.67 -15.50
C THR A 940 0.83 -26.06 -15.52
N VAL A 941 1.13 -26.61 -14.33
CA VAL A 941 1.60 -27.99 -14.18
C VAL A 941 0.54 -28.97 -14.70
N THR A 942 -0.71 -28.82 -14.28
CA THR A 942 -1.83 -29.65 -14.75
C THR A 942 -2.01 -29.57 -16.27
N GLU A 943 -1.95 -28.38 -16.84
CA GLU A 943 -2.06 -28.19 -18.29
C GLU A 943 -0.86 -28.80 -19.04
N GLY A 944 0.35 -28.67 -18.48
CA GLY A 944 1.55 -29.32 -19.01
C GLY A 944 1.42 -30.84 -19.05
N LEU A 945 1.00 -31.45 -17.93
CA LEU A 945 0.72 -32.89 -17.85
C LEU A 945 -0.37 -33.33 -18.83
N ARG A 946 -1.47 -32.57 -18.94
CA ARG A 946 -2.54 -32.83 -19.90
C ARG A 946 -2.04 -32.80 -21.35
N ARG A 947 -1.19 -31.83 -21.70
CA ARG A 947 -0.57 -31.73 -23.03
C ARG A 947 0.37 -32.90 -23.30
N THR A 948 1.23 -33.26 -22.34
CA THR A 948 2.09 -34.45 -22.43
C THR A 948 1.27 -35.72 -22.65
N LYS A 949 0.16 -35.89 -21.93
CA LYS A 949 -0.79 -37.01 -22.13
C LYS A 949 -1.40 -37.01 -23.52
N LYS A 950 -1.80 -35.86 -24.05
CA LYS A 950 -2.37 -35.75 -25.40
C LYS A 950 -1.34 -36.07 -26.49
N THR A 951 -0.11 -35.57 -26.36
CA THR A 951 0.99 -35.89 -27.28
C THR A 951 1.23 -37.39 -27.32
N ARG A 952 1.18 -38.07 -26.17
CA ARG A 952 1.23 -39.54 -26.09
C ARG A 952 0.10 -40.24 -26.86
N VAL A 953 -1.16 -39.83 -26.68
CA VAL A 953 -2.31 -40.48 -27.36
C VAL A 953 -2.19 -40.39 -28.88
N ASN A 954 -1.71 -39.25 -29.39
CA ASN A 954 -1.49 -39.07 -30.83
C ASN A 954 -0.33 -39.92 -31.38
N MET A 955 0.57 -40.44 -30.54
CA MET A 955 1.69 -41.30 -30.94
C MET A 955 1.34 -42.79 -31.00
N HIS A 956 0.17 -43.21 -30.51
CA HIS A 956 -0.34 -44.59 -30.64
C HIS A 956 -1.44 -44.72 -31.70
N MET A 957 -1.82 -43.63 -32.38
CA MET A 957 -2.88 -43.58 -33.40
C MET A 957 -2.37 -43.56 -34.85
N HIS A 958 -1.06 -43.76 -35.07
CA HIS A 958 -0.47 -43.89 -36.40
C HIS A 958 0.31 -45.18 -36.53
#